data_AF-S0EWS5-F1
#
_entry.id   AF-S0EWS5-F1
#
_cell.length_a   1.000
_cell.length_b   1.000
_cell.length_c   1.000
_cell.angle_alpha   90.00
_cell.angle_beta   90.00
_cell.angle_gamma   90.00
#
_symmetry.space_group_name_H-M   'P 1'
#
loop_
_entity.id
_entity.type
_entity.pdbx_description
1 polymer ?
#
loop_
_entity_poly.entity_id
_entity_poly.type
_entity_poly.pdbx_seq_one_letter_code
_entity_poly.pdbx_strand_id
1 'polypeptide(L)'
;MPNPQTYSDPYPLSATAIAGLTTPMNAWMAKVHRQSRFGMTTAELWFYKDGSWIASPAPVLMTAGNHPVLRRRLREPATLEATLLDPQGLLAPTNVSSIYNQGINGFEPLVTEARPILFRVGTWCYNDLALGLMANAMIWNAPPSPQQYAMHLTAVPASGQLSYLTDGVFTPWNATSNPNQHAVTFSLNANQVLTLTFDLGSVKMVHHIAARFGTGGLTGCTLPASLTVAFSNDNVHWVSMPARPVGGPKGDWDEAYLNDATDPNVTEVFICDVEQNARYVQLQMVAYQNQTIGLDEVGIFGGMAGQWLGMNRFCGYLGDSMAYDAEGYFTFSATDVLKRLADNNETRLTAPFGNVDVADIAYALLTGAGYWPGAMGAYDGPWIGSQIGWQSGVGLTGLIMPIWQGQGNNHLGYQYELWHEVGWIFEADGNGVLQVREPPYRQMRPDRVLISAPDGNEDVRHVVRTGTGKELRNAVSITTGKVSAGQLGVTVQLYDPASVAAFGHRRLIVTDPLLITPDLQTKMGAAILRDYAWRLWRLHCEISPDYDTKIHSIHAFRTTLRPALSAKTQAGVTVQELWSLEAIEEHFMPGEWWGLAEYAPYVPSALPPPTITSLDSSSTSPYALTIRWQSYTGQPGVVGFRVYYSTASSSGPFTLANGSSPAPVGATAYTFGSFNGGQQVWAYVTTLDINGHESVPSVVYSALAGGAPMQQSGWVVTDLSPAGQTSVATTQGGVSGTTYEFAFLFSSPPAGLRGFFFTYAVGSIPNNQDDFRSWVHAVGSDVGHINVPAGQRGSSQNEFAPPWVAGSLTWYQRLFVPGGIASGTKIYWRLWSWYNGQWLGSNIVDWQF
;
A
#
# COMPACT_ATOMS: atom_id res chain seq x y z
N MET A 1 -5.59 7.91 5.32
CA MET A 1 -4.33 8.42 5.88
C MET A 1 -4.60 9.73 6.62
N PRO A 2 -3.81 10.07 7.65
CA PRO A 2 -4.21 11.09 8.61
C PRO A 2 -4.20 12.50 7.99
N ASN A 3 -5.03 13.37 8.58
CA ASN A 3 -5.10 14.83 8.47
C ASN A 3 -3.78 15.52 8.06
N PRO A 4 -3.82 16.76 7.52
CA PRO A 4 -2.61 17.56 7.29
C PRO A 4 -1.70 17.45 8.51
N GLN A 5 -0.56 16.79 8.33
CA GLN A 5 0.40 16.57 9.41
C GLN A 5 0.81 17.96 9.90
N THR A 6 0.45 18.28 11.13
CA THR A 6 1.10 19.40 11.81
C THR A 6 2.55 18.99 12.01
N TYR A 7 3.46 19.69 11.36
CA TYR A 7 4.88 19.44 11.45
C TYR A 7 5.39 20.08 12.75
N SER A 8 5.07 19.47 13.89
CA SER A 8 5.61 19.94 15.16
C SER A 8 7.12 19.76 15.13
N ASP A 9 7.86 20.84 15.30
CA ASP A 9 9.31 20.78 15.50
C ASP A 9 9.58 20.16 16.89
N PRO A 10 10.19 18.97 16.96
CA PRO A 10 10.44 18.33 18.25
C PRO A 10 11.61 18.99 18.98
N TYR A 11 12.39 19.83 18.32
CA TYR A 11 13.61 20.41 18.87
C TYR A 11 13.40 21.87 19.32
N PRO A 12 13.83 22.22 20.54
CA PRO A 12 13.84 23.62 20.96
C PRO A 12 15.00 24.36 20.27
N LEU A 13 14.68 25.21 19.29
CA LEU A 13 15.65 26.02 18.53
C LEU A 13 15.52 27.50 18.93
N SER A 14 16.17 27.91 20.02
CA SER A 14 15.93 29.23 20.64
C SER A 14 16.36 30.46 19.82
N ALA A 15 17.11 30.27 18.73
CA ALA A 15 17.63 31.34 17.89
C ALA A 15 17.24 31.19 16.40
N THR A 16 16.28 30.31 16.08
CA THR A 16 15.81 30.13 14.70
C THR A 16 15.14 31.39 14.17
N ALA A 17 15.49 31.79 12.94
CA ALA A 17 14.76 32.79 12.17
C ALA A 17 13.60 32.16 11.38
N ILE A 18 13.61 30.83 11.20
CA ILE A 18 12.59 30.07 10.48
C ILE A 18 11.54 29.55 11.47
N ALA A 19 10.37 30.19 11.49
CA ALA A 19 9.25 29.73 12.29
C ALA A 19 8.68 28.40 11.75
N GLY A 20 8.24 27.52 12.64
CA GLY A 20 7.74 26.20 12.28
C GLY A 20 6.39 26.21 11.57
N LEU A 21 6.15 25.19 10.74
CA LEU A 21 4.84 24.90 10.15
C LEU A 21 3.91 24.22 11.17
N THR A 22 3.67 24.89 12.30
CA THR A 22 2.93 24.35 13.45
C THR A 22 1.41 24.49 13.31
N THR A 23 0.93 25.34 12.40
CA THR A 23 -0.50 25.54 12.11
C THR A 23 -0.82 25.18 10.65
N PRO A 24 -2.05 24.73 10.32
CA PRO A 24 -2.46 24.49 8.94
C PRO A 24 -2.28 25.71 8.03
N MET A 25 -2.61 26.91 8.52
CA MET A 25 -2.41 28.16 7.79
C MET A 25 -0.93 28.42 7.47
N ASN A 26 -0.01 28.25 8.43
CA ASN A 26 1.42 28.41 8.16
C ASN A 26 1.91 27.41 7.10
N ALA A 27 1.46 26.15 7.20
CA ALA A 27 1.81 25.12 6.23
C ALA A 27 1.29 25.47 4.82
N TRP A 28 0.04 25.94 4.73
CA TRP A 28 -0.57 26.35 3.46
C TRP A 28 0.13 27.57 2.85
N MET A 29 0.40 28.60 3.65
CA MET A 29 1.19 29.78 3.23
C MET A 29 2.54 29.35 2.65
N ALA A 30 3.26 28.48 3.36
CA ALA A 30 4.56 28.00 2.92
C ALA A 30 4.48 27.24 1.59
N LYS A 31 3.46 26.38 1.39
CA LYS A 31 3.24 25.67 0.12
C LYS A 31 2.98 26.64 -1.05
N VAL A 32 2.10 27.63 -0.86
CA VAL A 32 1.74 28.60 -1.90
C VAL A 32 2.96 29.40 -2.35
N HIS A 33 3.66 30.02 -1.40
CA HIS A 33 4.84 30.83 -1.70
C HIS A 33 5.97 29.99 -2.27
N ARG A 34 6.06 28.72 -1.90
CA ARG A 34 7.07 27.82 -2.44
C ARG A 34 6.87 27.54 -3.94
N GLN A 35 5.64 27.56 -4.44
CA GLN A 35 5.36 27.39 -5.87
C GLN A 35 5.62 28.65 -6.70
N SER A 36 5.97 29.78 -6.07
CA SER A 36 6.39 30.99 -6.78
C SER A 36 7.75 30.79 -7.46
N ARG A 37 7.89 31.30 -8.69
CA ARG A 37 9.19 31.41 -9.36
C ARG A 37 10.15 32.37 -8.65
N PHE A 38 9.61 33.29 -7.87
CA PHE A 38 10.35 34.26 -7.06
C PHE A 38 10.39 33.87 -5.58
N GLY A 39 10.07 32.61 -5.28
CA GLY A 39 10.06 32.09 -3.91
C GLY A 39 11.44 32.24 -3.26
N MET A 40 11.52 33.05 -2.22
CA MET A 40 12.76 33.20 -1.47
C MET A 40 12.93 32.01 -0.54
N THR A 41 14.04 31.29 -0.69
CA THR A 41 14.41 30.16 0.17
C THR A 41 15.62 30.54 1.03
N THR A 42 15.61 30.11 2.28
CA THR A 42 16.74 30.21 3.22
C THR A 42 16.94 28.87 3.90
N ALA A 43 18.12 28.65 4.46
CA ALA A 43 18.43 27.46 5.23
C ALA A 43 19.26 27.77 6.47
N GLU A 44 19.05 26.96 7.50
CA GLU A 44 19.84 26.99 8.73
C GLU A 44 20.42 25.60 8.98
N LEU A 45 21.68 25.56 9.40
CA LEU A 45 22.33 24.35 9.88
C LEU A 45 22.53 24.47 11.39
N TRP A 46 22.24 23.39 12.09
CA TRP A 46 22.34 23.28 13.53
C TRP A 46 23.18 22.05 13.89
N PHE A 47 23.94 22.16 14.98
CA PHE A 47 24.76 21.09 15.52
C PHE A 47 24.28 20.76 16.94
N TYR A 48 24.25 19.49 17.30
CA TYR A 48 23.95 19.09 18.68
C TYR A 48 25.22 18.98 19.52
N LYS A 49 25.33 19.80 20.57
CA LYS A 49 26.48 19.87 21.45
C LYS A 49 26.07 20.27 22.87
N ASP A 50 26.74 19.70 23.87
CA ASP A 50 26.52 20.01 25.29
C ASP A 50 25.03 19.89 25.70
N GLY A 51 24.31 18.91 25.14
CA GLY A 51 22.89 18.66 25.42
C GLY A 51 21.91 19.60 24.72
N SER A 52 22.37 20.48 23.83
CA SER A 52 21.54 21.49 23.16
C SER A 52 21.82 21.59 21.66
N TRP A 53 20.82 22.02 20.90
CA TRP A 53 21.02 22.41 19.50
C TRP A 53 21.55 23.83 19.43
N ILE A 54 22.69 24.00 18.77
CA ILE A 54 23.33 25.30 18.56
C ILE A 54 23.35 25.61 17.06
N ALA A 55 23.00 26.85 16.71
CA ALA A 55 23.06 27.30 15.33
C ALA A 55 24.51 27.27 14.83
N SER A 56 24.69 26.93 13.56
CA SER A 56 26.00 26.96 12.94
C SER A 56 26.64 28.35 13.10
N PRO A 57 27.86 28.44 13.63
CA PRO A 57 28.55 29.72 13.80
C PRO A 57 28.96 30.37 12.47
N ALA A 58 29.00 29.59 11.39
CA ALA A 58 29.14 30.07 10.02
C ALA A 58 27.86 29.78 9.23
N PRO A 59 27.34 30.72 8.42
CA PRO A 59 26.17 30.46 7.61
C PRO A 59 26.47 29.37 6.57
N VAL A 60 25.46 28.55 6.29
CA VAL A 60 25.48 27.67 5.12
C VAL A 60 25.53 28.53 3.87
N LEU A 61 26.45 28.20 2.97
CA LEU A 61 26.52 28.86 1.68
C LEU A 61 25.33 28.42 0.83
N MET A 62 24.71 29.40 0.20
CA MET A 62 23.62 29.21 -0.75
C MET A 62 24.00 30.03 -1.99
N THR A 63 24.96 29.55 -2.77
CA THR A 63 25.38 30.18 -4.02
C THR A 63 25.29 29.17 -5.16
N ALA A 64 25.31 29.63 -6.40
CA ALA A 64 25.18 28.75 -7.57
C ALA A 64 26.21 27.58 -7.56
N GLY A 65 27.40 27.78 -7.00
CA GLY A 65 28.44 26.76 -6.91
C GLY A 65 28.47 25.94 -5.61
N ASN A 66 28.04 26.51 -4.48
CA ASN A 66 28.27 25.94 -3.14
C ASN A 66 26.98 25.88 -2.30
N HIS A 67 25.84 25.55 -2.91
CA HIS A 67 24.55 25.43 -2.22
C HIS A 67 24.37 24.04 -1.60
N PRO A 68 23.47 23.90 -0.60
CA PRO A 68 23.16 22.59 -0.05
C PRO A 68 22.44 21.72 -1.05
N VAL A 69 22.76 20.43 -1.01
CA VAL A 69 22.16 19.41 -1.86
C VAL A 69 21.68 18.26 -0.98
N LEU A 70 20.36 18.04 -0.96
CA LEU A 70 19.73 16.93 -0.23
C LEU A 70 19.32 15.84 -1.23
N ARG A 71 19.90 14.66 -1.11
CA ARG A 71 19.58 13.50 -1.94
C ARG A 71 18.72 12.52 -1.17
N ARG A 72 17.60 12.14 -1.77
CA ARG A 72 16.69 11.12 -1.25
C ARG A 72 16.41 10.12 -2.35
N ARG A 73 16.53 8.83 -2.04
CA ARG A 73 16.28 7.75 -2.98
C ARG A 73 15.59 6.59 -2.31
N LEU A 74 14.75 5.92 -3.07
CA LEU A 74 14.08 4.70 -2.64
C LEU A 74 15.07 3.67 -2.11
N ARG A 75 14.86 3.23 -0.86
CA ARG A 75 15.64 2.18 -0.17
C ARG A 75 17.11 2.53 0.07
N GLU A 76 17.43 3.82 0.08
CA GLU A 76 18.74 4.33 0.42
C GLU A 76 18.59 5.41 1.51
N PRO A 77 19.55 5.53 2.45
CA PRO A 77 19.57 6.65 3.39
C PRO A 77 19.63 8.00 2.67
N ALA A 78 18.98 9.02 3.24
CA ALA A 78 19.10 10.37 2.72
C ALA A 78 20.50 10.93 3.03
N THR A 79 21.05 11.73 2.11
CA THR A 79 22.35 12.38 2.30
C THR A 79 22.24 13.89 2.05
N LEU A 80 22.96 14.66 2.85
CA LEU A 80 23.08 16.11 2.75
C LEU A 80 24.54 16.47 2.48
N GLU A 81 24.77 17.21 1.40
CA GLU A 81 26.02 17.93 1.16
C GLU A 81 25.81 19.41 1.38
N ALA A 82 26.73 20.05 2.09
CA ALA A 82 26.70 21.50 2.27
C ALA A 82 28.11 22.06 2.51
N THR A 83 28.24 23.36 2.29
CA THR A 83 29.49 24.10 2.48
C THR A 83 29.28 25.25 3.47
N LEU A 84 30.21 25.41 4.41
CA LEU A 84 30.31 26.54 5.32
C LEU A 84 31.53 27.38 4.95
N LEU A 85 31.46 28.70 5.16
CA LEU A 85 32.61 29.58 5.00
C LEU A 85 33.28 29.82 6.37
N ASP A 86 34.48 29.28 6.55
CA ASP A 86 35.30 29.37 7.77
C ASP A 86 36.74 29.82 7.44
N PRO A 87 36.94 31.07 7.01
CA PRO A 87 38.24 31.59 6.57
C PRO A 87 39.27 31.67 7.69
N GLN A 88 38.83 31.61 8.95
CA GLN A 88 39.68 31.65 10.13
C GLN A 88 40.03 30.25 10.66
N GLY A 89 39.46 29.18 10.08
CA GLY A 89 39.67 27.81 10.53
C GLY A 89 39.19 27.57 11.96
N LEU A 90 38.14 28.27 12.40
CA LEU A 90 37.60 28.12 13.75
C LEU A 90 36.77 26.84 13.91
N LEU A 91 36.24 26.28 12.83
CA LEU A 91 35.52 25.01 12.83
C LEU A 91 36.47 23.83 12.61
N ALA A 92 37.70 24.09 12.17
CA ALA A 92 38.69 23.05 11.92
C ALA A 92 38.88 22.19 13.17
N PRO A 93 38.69 20.85 13.10
CA PRO A 93 38.77 19.99 14.27
C PRO A 93 40.14 20.01 14.93
N THR A 94 41.20 20.41 14.22
CA THR A 94 42.56 20.53 14.76
C THR A 94 42.80 21.82 15.53
N ASN A 95 41.89 22.80 15.44
CA ASN A 95 42.01 24.08 16.15
C ASN A 95 41.54 23.92 17.60
N VAL A 96 42.44 23.46 18.46
CA VAL A 96 42.20 23.30 19.91
C VAL A 96 41.92 24.61 20.64
N SER A 97 42.26 25.77 20.07
CA SER A 97 41.98 27.08 20.67
C SER A 97 40.62 27.66 20.30
N SER A 98 39.92 27.07 19.33
CA SER A 98 38.61 27.56 18.91
C SER A 98 37.56 27.38 20.00
N ILE A 99 36.81 28.45 20.28
CA ILE A 99 35.67 28.42 21.20
C ILE A 99 34.60 27.41 20.76
N TYR A 100 34.47 27.14 19.46
CA TYR A 100 33.49 26.19 18.94
C TYR A 100 33.90 24.74 19.18
N ASN A 101 35.19 24.47 19.38
CA ASN A 101 35.74 23.15 19.67
C ASN A 101 35.95 22.89 21.17
N GLN A 102 35.47 23.78 22.04
CA GLN A 102 35.46 23.58 23.50
C GLN A 102 34.05 23.24 23.96
N GLY A 103 33.87 22.12 24.66
CA GLY A 103 32.64 21.72 25.33
C GLY A 103 32.73 21.91 26.85
N ILE A 104 31.68 21.56 27.58
CA ILE A 104 31.62 21.71 29.04
C ILE A 104 32.75 20.91 29.75
N ASN A 105 33.14 19.78 29.17
CA ASN A 105 34.15 18.87 29.73
C ASN A 105 35.50 18.91 29.01
N GLY A 106 35.80 20.00 28.31
CA GLY A 106 37.08 20.21 27.61
C GLY A 106 36.95 20.13 26.10
N PHE A 107 38.01 19.73 25.42
CA PHE A 107 38.07 19.74 23.96
C PHE A 107 37.07 18.76 23.33
N GLU A 108 36.11 19.31 22.60
CA GLU A 108 35.04 18.61 21.91
C GLU A 108 34.75 19.37 20.60
N PRO A 109 35.39 18.96 19.48
CA PRO A 109 35.21 19.61 18.20
C PRO A 109 33.75 19.67 17.78
N LEU A 110 33.32 20.82 17.27
CA LEU A 110 31.96 20.98 16.75
C LEU A 110 31.76 20.08 15.54
N VAL A 111 32.69 20.18 14.59
CA VAL A 111 32.74 19.35 13.39
C VAL A 111 33.55 18.09 13.72
N THR A 112 32.88 16.95 13.85
CA THR A 112 33.53 15.67 14.11
C THR A 112 32.65 14.52 13.63
N GLU A 113 33.24 13.34 13.48
CA GLU A 113 32.50 12.11 13.15
C GLU A 113 31.38 11.86 14.16
N ALA A 114 30.22 11.40 13.67
CA ALA A 114 29.05 11.10 14.47
C ALA A 114 28.46 12.31 15.24
N ARG A 115 28.82 13.55 14.88
CA ARG A 115 28.14 14.75 15.39
C ARG A 115 26.71 14.83 14.81
N PRO A 116 25.65 14.92 15.64
CA PRO A 116 24.32 15.13 15.13
C PRO A 116 24.18 16.53 14.52
N ILE A 117 23.56 16.59 13.34
CA ILE A 117 23.24 17.81 12.63
C ILE A 117 21.77 17.87 12.25
N LEU A 118 21.24 19.07 12.15
CA LEU A 118 19.86 19.34 11.74
C LEU A 118 19.90 20.46 10.69
N PHE A 119 19.32 20.20 9.54
CA PHE A 119 19.21 21.14 8.43
C PHE A 119 17.75 21.53 8.25
N ARG A 120 17.50 22.83 8.39
CA ARG A 120 16.17 23.44 8.35
C ARG A 120 16.07 24.34 7.14
N VAL A 121 14.97 24.25 6.42
CA VAL A 121 14.70 25.07 5.22
C VAL A 121 13.46 25.91 5.46
N GLY A 122 13.51 27.16 5.06
CA GLY A 122 12.42 28.12 5.17
C GLY A 122 12.14 28.83 3.86
N THR A 123 10.89 29.24 3.69
CA THR A 123 10.41 30.06 2.58
C THR A 123 9.87 31.36 3.13
N TRP A 124 10.18 32.48 2.48
CA TRP A 124 9.58 33.77 2.84
C TRP A 124 8.11 33.76 2.45
N CYS A 125 7.23 34.01 3.41
CA CYS A 125 5.79 34.01 3.22
C CYS A 125 5.24 35.40 3.53
N TYR A 126 4.55 35.99 2.54
CA TYR A 126 3.77 37.21 2.72
C TYR A 126 2.51 36.91 3.52
N ASN A 127 2.05 37.91 4.26
CA ASN A 127 0.83 37.79 5.05
C ASN A 127 -0.41 37.60 4.17
N ASP A 128 -1.40 36.88 4.70
CA ASP A 128 -2.73 36.82 4.12
C ASP A 128 -3.45 38.15 4.34
N LEU A 129 -3.72 38.86 3.24
CA LEU A 129 -4.44 40.13 3.23
C LEU A 129 -5.95 39.94 3.37
N ALA A 130 -6.46 38.73 3.11
CA ALA A 130 -7.89 38.41 3.20
C ALA A 130 -8.31 37.91 4.59
N LEU A 131 -7.36 37.55 5.46
CA LEU A 131 -7.64 36.96 6.76
C LEU A 131 -8.62 37.83 7.58
N GLY A 132 -9.77 37.23 7.95
CA GLY A 132 -10.85 37.86 8.70
C GLY A 132 -11.76 38.80 7.87
N LEU A 133 -11.55 38.92 6.56
CA LEU A 133 -12.43 39.71 5.67
C LEU A 133 -13.61 38.88 5.17
N MET A 134 -14.78 39.52 5.06
CA MET A 134 -15.95 38.87 4.45
C MET A 134 -15.96 39.04 2.93
N ALA A 135 -16.15 37.94 2.19
CA ALA A 135 -16.36 37.97 0.75
C ALA A 135 -17.79 38.43 0.40
N ASN A 136 -17.95 39.07 -0.76
CA ASN A 136 -19.25 39.25 -1.41
C ASN A 136 -19.42 38.20 -2.52
N ALA A 137 -20.51 37.43 -2.49
CA ALA A 137 -20.78 36.37 -3.46
C ALA A 137 -21.88 36.77 -4.46
N MET A 138 -21.65 36.51 -5.75
CA MET A 138 -22.63 36.70 -6.84
C MET A 138 -22.61 35.50 -7.79
N ILE A 139 -23.76 35.11 -8.34
CA ILE A 139 -23.88 34.03 -9.33
C ILE A 139 -24.43 34.62 -10.63
N TRP A 140 -23.76 34.31 -11.75
CA TRP A 140 -24.07 34.78 -13.09
C TRP A 140 -24.49 33.63 -14.00
N ASN A 141 -25.44 33.87 -14.91
CA ASN A 141 -25.88 32.88 -15.89
C ASN A 141 -24.92 32.67 -17.08
N ALA A 142 -23.91 33.54 -17.21
CA ALA A 142 -22.87 33.51 -18.23
C ALA A 142 -21.64 34.29 -17.72
N PRO A 143 -20.46 34.13 -18.34
CA PRO A 143 -19.29 34.96 -18.02
C PRO A 143 -19.63 36.45 -18.15
N PRO A 144 -19.25 37.30 -17.18
CA PRO A 144 -19.62 38.71 -17.20
C PRO A 144 -19.00 39.41 -18.42
N SER A 145 -19.84 39.90 -19.33
CA SER A 145 -19.43 40.92 -20.30
C SER A 145 -19.40 42.29 -19.61
N PRO A 146 -18.57 43.26 -20.05
CA PRO A 146 -18.43 44.57 -19.38
C PRO A 146 -19.70 45.43 -19.31
N GLN A 147 -20.86 44.97 -19.81
CA GLN A 147 -22.07 45.77 -19.97
C GLN A 147 -23.36 45.13 -19.43
N GLN A 148 -23.33 44.00 -18.71
CA GLN A 148 -24.55 43.42 -18.14
C GLN A 148 -24.78 43.86 -16.69
N TYR A 149 -25.68 44.82 -16.54
CA TYR A 149 -26.29 45.19 -15.26
C TYR A 149 -27.09 44.01 -14.68
N ALA A 150 -26.73 43.66 -13.44
CA ALA A 150 -27.40 42.85 -12.44
C ALA A 150 -28.67 42.08 -12.84
N MET A 151 -28.59 40.75 -12.80
CA MET A 151 -29.71 39.92 -12.37
C MET A 151 -29.26 39.09 -11.17
N HIS A 152 -29.91 39.32 -10.04
CA HIS A 152 -29.52 38.92 -8.70
C HIS A 152 -30.31 37.70 -8.23
N LEU A 153 -29.69 36.90 -7.35
CA LEU A 153 -30.27 35.98 -6.37
C LEU A 153 -30.88 34.66 -6.88
N THR A 154 -30.14 33.57 -6.66
CA THR A 154 -30.71 32.40 -5.97
C THR A 154 -29.61 31.71 -5.13
N ALA A 155 -29.90 31.49 -3.84
CA ALA A 155 -29.08 30.80 -2.84
C ALA A 155 -27.74 31.47 -2.44
N VAL A 156 -27.82 32.61 -1.74
CA VAL A 156 -26.70 33.04 -0.87
C VAL A 156 -26.57 32.04 0.28
N PRO A 157 -25.36 31.59 0.66
CA PRO A 157 -25.14 30.80 1.88
C PRO A 157 -25.79 31.46 3.10
N ALA A 158 -26.06 30.70 4.17
CA ALA A 158 -26.64 31.25 5.39
C ALA A 158 -25.80 32.42 5.93
N SER A 159 -26.43 33.42 6.56
CA SER A 159 -25.74 34.65 6.98
C SER A 159 -24.54 34.32 7.86
N GLY A 160 -23.35 34.83 7.51
CA GLY A 160 -22.11 34.61 8.24
C GLY A 160 -21.24 33.47 7.71
N GLN A 161 -21.73 32.57 6.84
CA GLN A 161 -20.89 31.48 6.32
C GLN A 161 -19.73 31.98 5.44
N LEU A 162 -19.88 33.13 4.77
CA LEU A 162 -18.82 33.69 3.92
C LEU A 162 -17.58 34.14 4.70
N SER A 163 -17.65 34.28 6.03
CA SER A 163 -16.45 34.54 6.83
C SER A 163 -15.58 33.30 7.05
N TYR A 164 -16.11 32.09 6.81
CA TYR A 164 -15.30 30.86 6.88
C TYR A 164 -14.26 30.79 5.77
N LEU A 165 -14.47 31.51 4.67
CA LEU A 165 -13.53 31.51 3.55
C LEU A 165 -12.18 32.15 3.86
N THR A 166 -12.03 32.81 5.00
CA THR A 166 -10.85 33.60 5.38
C THR A 166 -10.59 33.56 6.88
N ASP A 167 -11.13 32.58 7.61
CA ASP A 167 -10.98 32.50 9.07
C ASP A 167 -9.69 31.79 9.49
N GLY A 168 -8.97 31.19 8.54
CA GLY A 168 -7.75 30.42 8.76
C GLY A 168 -7.99 29.05 9.40
N VAL A 169 -9.22 28.56 9.39
CA VAL A 169 -9.64 27.28 9.96
C VAL A 169 -10.00 26.32 8.82
N PHE A 170 -9.21 25.25 8.71
CA PHE A 170 -9.31 24.33 7.59
C PHE A 170 -10.32 23.21 7.90
N THR A 171 -11.40 23.11 7.12
CA THR A 171 -12.38 22.03 7.25
C THR A 171 -11.75 20.67 6.96
N PRO A 172 -11.95 19.65 7.81
CA PRO A 172 -11.69 18.26 7.42
C PRO A 172 -12.79 17.81 6.43
N TRP A 173 -12.42 17.53 5.18
CA TRP A 173 -13.36 17.10 4.13
C TRP A 173 -13.55 15.56 4.10
N ASN A 174 -13.90 14.95 5.24
CA ASN A 174 -14.11 13.49 5.30
C ASN A 174 -15.60 13.11 5.34
N ALA A 175 -15.91 11.86 5.02
CA ALA A 175 -17.30 11.37 4.91
C ALA A 175 -18.10 11.37 6.23
N THR A 176 -17.45 11.59 7.37
CA THR A 176 -18.07 11.56 8.72
C THR A 176 -18.25 12.94 9.36
N SER A 177 -17.54 13.95 8.87
CA SER A 177 -17.65 15.34 9.32
C SER A 177 -18.79 16.05 8.58
N ASN A 178 -19.55 16.89 9.29
CA ASN A 178 -20.49 17.81 8.65
C ASN A 178 -19.69 18.95 8.00
N PRO A 179 -19.55 19.02 6.67
CA PRO A 179 -18.73 20.04 6.01
C PRO A 179 -19.23 21.46 6.28
N ASN A 180 -20.51 21.62 6.64
CA ASN A 180 -21.11 22.93 6.90
C ASN A 180 -20.64 23.61 8.21
N GLN A 181 -19.71 23.02 8.96
CA GLN A 181 -19.16 23.64 10.17
C GLN A 181 -18.09 24.70 9.86
N HIS A 182 -17.30 24.53 8.80
CA HIS A 182 -16.19 25.43 8.44
C HIS A 182 -16.03 25.65 6.92
N ALA A 183 -16.92 25.09 6.09
CA ALA A 183 -16.91 25.29 4.63
C ALA A 183 -18.19 25.97 4.13
N VAL A 184 -18.11 26.53 2.92
CA VAL A 184 -19.21 27.17 2.21
C VAL A 184 -19.53 26.39 0.94
N THR A 185 -20.81 26.06 0.74
CA THR A 185 -21.29 25.37 -0.45
C THR A 185 -22.16 26.26 -1.33
N PHE A 186 -21.98 26.18 -2.64
CA PHE A 186 -22.74 26.95 -3.63
C PHE A 186 -23.36 26.02 -4.67
N SER A 187 -24.69 26.02 -4.79
CA SER A 187 -25.38 25.28 -5.84
C SER A 187 -25.46 26.10 -7.12
N LEU A 188 -24.96 25.54 -8.22
CA LEU A 188 -24.85 26.17 -9.53
C LEU A 188 -25.45 25.28 -10.62
N ASN A 189 -26.14 25.90 -11.57
CA ASN A 189 -26.55 25.27 -12.80
C ASN A 189 -25.39 25.25 -13.82
N ALA A 190 -25.52 24.40 -14.83
CA ALA A 190 -24.54 24.30 -15.91
C ALA A 190 -24.23 25.67 -16.56
N ASN A 191 -22.95 25.95 -16.77
CA ASN A 191 -22.41 27.20 -17.33
C ASN A 191 -22.60 28.47 -16.48
N GLN A 192 -23.13 28.35 -15.25
CA GLN A 192 -23.14 29.48 -14.33
C GLN A 192 -21.73 29.81 -13.82
N VAL A 193 -21.51 31.08 -13.50
CA VAL A 193 -20.25 31.58 -12.93
C VAL A 193 -20.50 32.10 -11.52
N LEU A 194 -19.83 31.51 -10.53
CA LEU A 194 -19.77 32.02 -9.17
C LEU A 194 -18.62 33.04 -9.07
N THR A 195 -18.93 34.25 -8.63
CA THR A 195 -17.95 35.32 -8.38
C THR A 195 -17.90 35.63 -6.89
N LEU A 196 -16.72 35.49 -6.29
CA LEU A 196 -16.41 35.97 -4.94
C LEU A 196 -15.55 37.23 -5.04
N THR A 197 -15.95 38.32 -4.37
CA THR A 197 -15.23 39.59 -4.37
C THR A 197 -14.77 39.95 -2.96
N PHE A 198 -13.48 40.24 -2.80
CA PHE A 198 -12.85 40.65 -1.56
C PHE A 198 -12.40 42.12 -1.66
N ASP A 199 -12.79 42.98 -0.71
CA ASP A 199 -12.27 44.36 -0.58
C ASP A 199 -11.17 44.37 0.49
N LEU A 200 -9.93 44.59 0.08
CA LEU A 200 -8.75 44.63 0.94
C LEU A 200 -8.67 45.92 1.80
N GLY A 201 -9.67 46.80 1.69
CA GLY A 201 -9.81 48.08 2.39
C GLY A 201 -8.93 49.20 1.83
N SER A 202 -7.86 48.86 1.11
CA SER A 202 -6.91 49.77 0.49
C SER A 202 -6.20 49.09 -0.68
N VAL A 203 -5.56 49.86 -1.55
CA VAL A 203 -4.73 49.29 -2.63
C VAL A 203 -3.48 48.66 -2.01
N LYS A 204 -3.30 47.35 -2.24
CA LYS A 204 -2.16 46.57 -1.77
C LYS A 204 -1.58 45.77 -2.94
N MET A 205 -0.29 45.45 -2.85
CA MET A 205 0.35 44.53 -3.77
C MET A 205 -0.07 43.10 -3.42
N VAL A 206 -0.65 42.37 -4.38
CA VAL A 206 -1.04 40.98 -4.28
C VAL A 206 0.01 40.14 -5.03
N HIS A 207 0.64 39.22 -4.31
CA HIS A 207 1.70 38.34 -4.84
C HIS A 207 1.11 37.01 -5.31
N HIS A 208 0.28 36.37 -4.48
CA HIS A 208 -0.27 35.04 -4.76
C HIS A 208 -1.71 34.90 -4.27
N ILE A 209 -2.48 34.03 -4.93
CA ILE A 209 -3.83 33.68 -4.53
C ILE A 209 -3.97 32.17 -4.50
N ALA A 210 -4.62 31.65 -3.45
CA ALA A 210 -4.91 30.23 -3.30
C ALA A 210 -6.37 30.02 -2.93
N ALA A 211 -6.95 28.92 -3.43
CA ALA A 211 -8.29 28.48 -3.08
C ALA A 211 -8.29 26.99 -2.76
N ARG A 212 -8.99 26.62 -1.68
CA ARG A 212 -9.14 25.25 -1.21
C ARG A 212 -10.56 24.76 -1.46
N PHE A 213 -10.68 23.80 -2.37
CA PHE A 213 -11.95 23.15 -2.73
C PHE A 213 -12.09 21.81 -2.04
N GLY A 214 -13.33 21.41 -1.78
CA GLY A 214 -13.66 20.08 -1.31
C GLY A 214 -14.50 19.28 -2.29
N THR A 215 -14.15 18.01 -2.49
CA THR A 215 -14.95 17.03 -3.21
C THR A 215 -15.24 15.78 -2.38
N GLY A 216 -16.23 14.99 -2.78
CA GLY A 216 -16.60 13.75 -2.09
C GLY A 216 -17.25 13.93 -0.71
N GLY A 217 -17.84 12.86 -0.16
CA GLY A 217 -18.57 12.86 1.11
C GLY A 217 -20.10 12.92 0.99
N LEU A 218 -20.78 13.22 2.11
CA LEU A 218 -22.25 13.21 2.29
C LEU A 218 -23.03 14.27 1.45
N THR A 219 -22.35 15.26 0.87
CA THR A 219 -22.98 16.45 0.27
C THR A 219 -22.85 16.57 -1.26
N GLY A 220 -22.19 15.62 -1.95
CA GLY A 220 -22.17 15.59 -3.42
C GLY A 220 -21.53 16.82 -4.08
N CYS A 221 -20.52 17.43 -3.45
CA CYS A 221 -19.78 18.56 -4.01
C CYS A 221 -18.81 18.09 -5.12
N THR A 222 -18.70 18.88 -6.19
CA THR A 222 -17.76 18.68 -7.30
C THR A 222 -16.93 19.94 -7.54
N LEU A 223 -15.85 19.81 -8.31
CA LEU A 223 -14.98 20.94 -8.64
C LEU A 223 -15.62 21.87 -9.68
N PRO A 224 -15.29 23.19 -9.69
CA PRO A 224 -15.55 24.03 -10.85
C PRO A 224 -14.76 23.53 -12.06
N ALA A 225 -15.22 23.84 -13.28
CA ALA A 225 -14.44 23.60 -14.50
C ALA A 225 -13.15 24.42 -14.54
N SER A 226 -13.22 25.67 -14.08
CA SER A 226 -12.07 26.56 -14.02
C SER A 226 -12.19 27.58 -12.90
N LEU A 227 -11.04 28.12 -12.50
CA LEU A 227 -10.87 29.26 -11.60
C LEU A 227 -10.13 30.37 -12.35
N THR A 228 -10.74 31.54 -12.44
CA THR A 228 -10.13 32.77 -12.94
C THR A 228 -10.03 33.76 -11.80
N VAL A 229 -8.92 34.52 -11.75
CA VAL A 229 -8.76 35.59 -10.77
C VAL A 229 -8.68 36.92 -11.48
N ALA A 230 -9.34 37.93 -10.92
CA ALA A 230 -9.34 39.30 -11.44
C ALA A 230 -9.05 40.33 -10.35
N PHE A 231 -8.48 41.47 -10.75
CA PHE A 231 -8.03 42.54 -9.87
C PHE A 231 -8.63 43.88 -10.28
N SER A 232 -8.94 44.73 -9.30
CA SER A 232 -9.43 46.08 -9.55
C SER A 232 -9.02 47.05 -8.43
N ASN A 233 -8.86 48.33 -8.77
CA ASN A 233 -8.67 49.41 -7.80
C ASN A 233 -9.98 50.13 -7.43
N ASP A 234 -10.99 50.03 -8.30
CA ASP A 234 -12.25 50.78 -8.21
C ASP A 234 -13.51 49.90 -8.21
N ASN A 235 -13.34 48.58 -8.27
CA ASN A 235 -14.40 47.57 -8.35
C ASN A 235 -15.20 47.62 -9.67
N VAL A 236 -14.69 48.32 -10.69
CA VAL A 236 -15.34 48.50 -12.01
C VAL A 236 -14.45 47.99 -13.13
N HIS A 237 -13.18 48.41 -13.15
CA HIS A 237 -12.22 47.99 -14.16
C HIS A 237 -11.42 46.80 -13.65
N TRP A 238 -11.55 45.67 -14.35
CA TRP A 238 -10.98 44.39 -13.94
C TRP A 238 -9.89 43.93 -14.89
N VAL A 239 -8.75 43.54 -14.33
CA VAL A 239 -7.67 42.85 -15.05
C VAL A 239 -7.68 41.39 -14.59
N SER A 240 -7.82 40.45 -15.52
CA SER A 240 -7.93 39.02 -15.21
C SER A 240 -6.67 38.26 -15.58
N MET A 241 -6.30 37.29 -14.74
CA MET A 241 -5.31 36.27 -15.07
C MET A 241 -5.92 35.23 -16.00
N PRO A 242 -5.10 34.46 -16.75
CA PRO A 242 -5.59 33.31 -17.48
C PRO A 242 -6.33 32.32 -16.58
N ALA A 243 -7.44 31.77 -17.07
CA ALA A 243 -8.24 30.79 -16.35
C ALA A 243 -7.43 29.51 -16.09
N ARG A 244 -7.44 29.03 -14.85
CA ARG A 244 -6.87 27.73 -14.47
C ARG A 244 -7.95 26.65 -14.59
N PRO A 245 -7.75 25.58 -15.37
CA PRO A 245 -8.64 24.43 -15.34
C PRO A 245 -8.53 23.75 -13.97
N VAL A 246 -9.66 23.26 -13.45
CA VAL A 246 -9.71 22.60 -12.13
C VAL A 246 -10.37 21.23 -12.30
N GLY A 247 -11.68 21.19 -12.48
CA GLY A 247 -12.49 20.00 -12.76
C GLY A 247 -13.12 20.00 -14.16
N GLY A 248 -14.17 19.23 -14.34
CA GLY A 248 -14.89 19.01 -15.59
C GLY A 248 -14.12 18.20 -16.63
N PRO A 249 -14.64 18.10 -17.86
CA PRO A 249 -14.06 17.30 -18.94
C PRO A 249 -12.64 17.71 -19.36
N LYS A 250 -12.22 18.94 -19.04
CA LYS A 250 -10.90 19.51 -19.37
C LYS A 250 -10.10 19.89 -18.11
N GLY A 251 -10.51 19.41 -16.95
CA GLY A 251 -9.88 19.70 -15.67
C GLY A 251 -8.58 18.94 -15.45
N ASP A 252 -7.81 19.41 -14.47
CA ASP A 252 -6.58 18.77 -14.00
C ASP A 252 -6.88 17.69 -12.94
N TRP A 253 -8.07 17.73 -12.35
CA TRP A 253 -8.47 16.89 -11.22
C TRP A 253 -9.79 16.15 -11.48
N ASP A 254 -9.87 14.93 -10.93
CA ASP A 254 -11.09 14.13 -10.90
C ASP A 254 -12.05 14.58 -9.80
N GLU A 255 -13.34 14.39 -10.04
CA GLU A 255 -14.42 15.03 -9.26
C GLU A 255 -15.27 14.03 -8.48
N ALA A 256 -15.12 12.74 -8.78
CA ALA A 256 -16.07 11.71 -8.43
C ALA A 256 -15.44 10.41 -7.92
N TYR A 257 -14.17 10.42 -7.52
CA TYR A 257 -13.55 9.20 -7.00
C TYR A 257 -13.87 9.02 -5.52
N LEU A 258 -15.02 8.37 -5.28
CA LEU A 258 -15.49 7.58 -4.14
C LEU A 258 -15.21 8.06 -2.71
N ASN A 259 -16.18 7.76 -1.84
CA ASN A 259 -16.17 7.97 -0.38
C ASN A 259 -15.10 7.15 0.33
N ASP A 260 -13.82 7.26 -0.03
CA ASP A 260 -12.75 6.80 0.83
C ASP A 260 -12.70 7.77 2.03
N ALA A 261 -13.28 7.33 3.15
CA ALA A 261 -13.25 8.07 4.40
C ALA A 261 -11.81 8.29 4.91
N THR A 262 -10.81 7.64 4.29
CA THR A 262 -9.40 7.79 4.62
C THR A 262 -8.66 8.81 3.75
N ASP A 263 -9.24 9.34 2.67
CA ASP A 263 -8.60 10.42 1.88
C ASP A 263 -9.61 11.57 1.65
N PRO A 264 -9.62 12.62 2.51
CA PRO A 264 -10.50 13.75 2.31
C PRO A 264 -10.13 14.46 0.99
N ASN A 265 -11.02 14.47 -0.01
CA ASN A 265 -10.70 14.97 -1.35
C ASN A 265 -10.62 16.51 -1.39
N VAL A 266 -9.52 17.05 -0.91
CA VAL A 266 -9.25 18.49 -0.91
C VAL A 266 -8.44 18.83 -2.16
N THR A 267 -8.86 19.84 -2.91
CA THR A 267 -8.11 20.36 -4.06
C THR A 267 -7.65 21.77 -3.76
N GLU A 268 -6.34 21.95 -3.65
CA GLU A 268 -5.72 23.25 -3.49
C GLU A 268 -5.28 23.76 -4.87
N VAL A 269 -5.77 24.95 -5.24
CA VAL A 269 -5.45 25.59 -6.53
C VAL A 269 -4.72 26.89 -6.26
N PHE A 270 -3.50 27.00 -6.79
CA PHE A 270 -2.64 28.16 -6.57
C PHE A 270 -2.42 28.96 -7.85
N ILE A 271 -2.52 30.27 -7.72
CA ILE A 271 -2.18 31.26 -8.74
C ILE A 271 -1.06 32.12 -8.16
N CYS A 272 0.17 31.74 -8.48
CA CYS A 272 1.38 32.40 -8.02
C CYS A 272 1.85 33.47 -9.01
N ASP A 273 2.84 34.27 -8.58
CA ASP A 273 3.52 35.28 -9.40
C ASP A 273 2.57 36.29 -10.08
N VAL A 274 1.55 36.74 -9.34
CA VAL A 274 0.54 37.69 -9.81
C VAL A 274 1.11 39.09 -9.95
N GLU A 275 1.79 39.57 -8.90
CA GLU A 275 2.42 40.89 -8.80
C GLU A 275 1.51 42.05 -9.25
N GLN A 276 0.29 42.14 -8.69
CA GLN A 276 -0.71 43.17 -9.05
C GLN A 276 -1.05 44.09 -7.87
N ASN A 277 -1.12 45.40 -8.11
CA ASN A 277 -1.70 46.34 -7.16
C ASN A 277 -3.22 46.34 -7.29
N ALA A 278 -3.93 45.99 -6.22
CA ALA A 278 -5.38 45.90 -6.20
C ALA A 278 -5.96 46.32 -4.85
N ARG A 279 -7.15 46.93 -4.87
CA ARG A 279 -8.01 47.03 -3.67
C ARG A 279 -9.03 45.89 -3.64
N TYR A 280 -9.53 45.50 -4.80
CA TYR A 280 -10.53 44.46 -4.95
C TYR A 280 -9.95 43.26 -5.70
N VAL A 281 -10.22 42.07 -5.17
CA VAL A 281 -9.82 40.79 -5.78
C VAL A 281 -11.07 39.96 -6.02
N GLN A 282 -11.18 39.38 -7.21
CA GLN A 282 -12.27 38.52 -7.62
C GLN A 282 -11.78 37.11 -7.94
N LEU A 283 -12.48 36.11 -7.41
CA LEU A 283 -12.38 34.72 -7.85
C LEU A 283 -13.65 34.39 -8.63
N GLN A 284 -13.48 33.96 -9.88
CA GLN A 284 -14.55 33.60 -10.81
C GLN A 284 -14.45 32.10 -11.12
N MET A 285 -15.47 31.34 -10.74
CA MET A 285 -15.52 29.89 -10.85
C MET A 285 -16.65 29.47 -11.78
N VAL A 286 -16.32 28.68 -12.81
CA VAL A 286 -17.30 28.27 -13.84
C VAL A 286 -17.80 26.86 -13.57
N ALA A 287 -19.11 26.66 -13.50
CA ALA A 287 -19.73 25.33 -13.45
C ALA A 287 -19.86 24.71 -14.86
N TYR A 288 -19.55 23.42 -15.04
CA TYR A 288 -19.75 22.73 -16.34
C TYR A 288 -21.04 21.92 -16.39
N GLN A 289 -21.64 21.62 -15.25
CA GLN A 289 -22.90 20.91 -15.11
C GLN A 289 -23.68 21.49 -13.93
N ASN A 290 -24.89 20.97 -13.69
CA ASN A 290 -25.59 21.27 -12.45
C ASN A 290 -24.82 20.60 -11.30
N GLN A 291 -24.32 21.40 -10.37
CA GLN A 291 -23.42 20.93 -9.33
C GLN A 291 -23.44 21.80 -8.08
N THR A 292 -22.87 21.28 -7.01
CA THR A 292 -22.56 22.07 -5.81
C THR A 292 -21.05 22.20 -5.69
N ILE A 293 -20.54 23.43 -5.56
CA ILE A 293 -19.13 23.68 -5.31
C ILE A 293 -18.93 23.89 -3.81
N GLY A 294 -18.00 23.14 -3.22
CA GLY A 294 -17.55 23.32 -1.85
C GLY A 294 -16.24 24.08 -1.77
N LEU A 295 -16.21 25.20 -1.03
CA LEU A 295 -15.01 25.96 -0.72
C LEU A 295 -14.79 26.00 0.79
N ASP A 296 -13.54 25.92 1.20
CA ASP A 296 -13.13 26.03 2.59
C ASP A 296 -12.40 27.35 2.85
N GLU A 297 -11.21 27.53 2.23
CA GLU A 297 -10.33 28.66 2.50
C GLU A 297 -9.90 29.35 1.19
N VAL A 298 -9.78 30.67 1.22
CA VAL A 298 -9.24 31.53 0.16
C VAL A 298 -8.18 32.45 0.75
N GLY A 299 -6.94 32.31 0.28
CA GLY A 299 -5.80 33.09 0.73
C GLY A 299 -5.42 34.11 -0.33
N ILE A 300 -5.25 35.37 0.08
CA ILE A 300 -4.77 36.46 -0.78
C ILE A 300 -3.47 36.98 -0.18
N PHE A 301 -2.35 36.45 -0.62
CA PHE A 301 -1.04 36.74 -0.02
C PHE A 301 -0.40 37.95 -0.68
N GLY A 302 0.08 38.89 0.14
CA GLY A 302 0.54 40.17 -0.37
C GLY A 302 1.14 41.13 0.66
N GLY A 303 1.44 42.34 0.20
CA GLY A 303 2.02 43.42 1.00
C GLY A 303 3.53 43.28 1.23
N MET A 304 4.10 44.20 2.00
CA MET A 304 5.55 44.27 2.25
C MET A 304 6.02 43.42 3.44
N ALA A 305 5.10 43.06 4.35
CA ALA A 305 5.43 42.30 5.55
C ALA A 305 5.31 40.80 5.27
N GLY A 306 6.21 40.03 5.87
CA GLY A 306 6.22 38.59 5.80
C GLY A 306 7.08 37.99 6.89
N GLN A 307 7.25 36.67 6.85
CA GLN A 307 8.06 35.92 7.78
C GLN A 307 8.63 34.67 7.10
N TRP A 308 9.73 34.14 7.64
CA TRP A 308 10.27 32.86 7.22
C TRP A 308 9.49 31.73 7.88
N LEU A 309 8.81 30.92 7.07
CA LEU A 309 8.10 29.71 7.51
C LEU A 309 8.79 28.48 6.94
N GLY A 310 8.95 27.43 7.74
CA GLY A 310 9.64 26.24 7.29
C GLY A 310 9.67 25.09 8.29
N MET A 311 10.46 24.08 7.96
CA MET A 311 10.61 22.88 8.78
C MET A 311 12.00 22.26 8.61
N ASN A 312 12.30 21.31 9.49
CA ASN A 312 13.48 20.48 9.35
C ASN A 312 13.33 19.59 8.11
N ARG A 313 14.35 19.57 7.25
CA ARG A 313 14.38 18.76 6.02
C ARG A 313 15.32 17.57 6.14
N PHE A 314 16.28 17.63 7.05
CA PHE A 314 17.24 16.58 7.28
C PHE A 314 17.74 16.63 8.72
N CYS A 315 17.84 15.47 9.35
CA CYS A 315 18.49 15.27 10.64
C CYS A 315 19.36 14.02 10.51
N GLY A 316 20.62 14.12 10.91
CA GLY A 316 21.61 13.10 10.61
C GLY A 316 22.91 13.31 11.33
N TYR A 317 23.96 12.71 10.80
CA TYR A 317 25.27 12.68 11.43
C TYR A 317 26.37 12.99 10.43
N LEU A 318 27.32 13.83 10.85
CA LEU A 318 28.56 14.04 10.10
C LEU A 318 29.40 12.74 10.06
N GLY A 319 30.30 12.67 9.09
CA GLY A 319 31.35 11.65 9.06
C GLY A 319 31.49 10.88 7.75
N ASP A 320 30.68 11.18 6.72
CA ASP A 320 30.85 10.51 5.42
C ASP A 320 31.99 11.15 4.63
N SER A 321 32.01 12.48 4.56
CA SER A 321 33.17 13.24 4.09
C SER A 321 33.21 14.61 4.77
N MET A 322 34.43 15.10 5.01
CA MET A 322 34.70 16.41 5.60
C MET A 322 36.00 16.93 4.99
N ALA A 323 35.95 18.09 4.35
CA ALA A 323 37.09 18.66 3.65
C ALA A 323 37.17 20.17 3.89
N TYR A 324 38.40 20.65 4.07
CA TYR A 324 38.73 22.07 4.05
C TYR A 324 39.56 22.36 2.80
N ASP A 325 39.23 23.43 2.09
CA ASP A 325 40.10 23.94 1.03
C ASP A 325 41.00 25.08 1.52
N ALA A 326 41.85 25.59 0.61
CA ALA A 326 42.80 26.66 0.89
C ALA A 326 42.14 28.02 1.16
N GLU A 327 40.87 28.18 0.80
CA GLU A 327 40.11 29.42 0.92
C GLU A 327 39.25 29.45 2.19
N GLY A 328 39.27 28.35 2.96
CA GLY A 328 38.54 28.20 4.21
C GLY A 328 37.10 27.74 4.00
N TYR A 329 36.75 27.19 2.83
CA TYR A 329 35.48 26.51 2.67
C TYR A 329 35.55 25.14 3.33
N PHE A 330 34.60 24.88 4.22
CA PHE A 330 34.38 23.59 4.82
C PHE A 330 33.22 22.90 4.13
N THR A 331 33.49 21.84 3.36
CA THR A 331 32.46 21.02 2.71
C THR A 331 32.33 19.71 3.44
N PHE A 332 31.09 19.30 3.69
CA PHE A 332 30.80 18.01 4.30
C PHE A 332 29.70 17.27 3.55
N SER A 333 29.73 15.94 3.69
CA SER A 333 28.62 15.05 3.40
C SER A 333 28.20 14.34 4.69
N ALA A 334 26.89 14.26 4.89
CA ALA A 334 26.27 13.64 6.04
C ALA A 334 25.13 12.73 5.60
N THR A 335 24.96 11.62 6.30
CA THR A 335 23.84 10.70 6.13
C THR A 335 22.84 10.94 7.24
N ASP A 336 21.56 10.73 6.96
CA ASP A 336 20.49 10.87 7.95
C ASP A 336 20.70 9.93 9.16
N VAL A 337 19.74 9.91 10.09
CA VAL A 337 19.86 9.10 11.30
C VAL A 337 20.02 7.58 11.05
N LEU A 338 19.76 7.09 9.83
CA LEU A 338 20.04 5.70 9.43
C LEU A 338 21.54 5.40 9.40
N LYS A 339 22.42 6.41 9.37
CA LYS A 339 23.88 6.23 9.52
C LYS A 339 24.21 5.41 10.78
N ARG A 340 23.53 5.68 11.91
CA ARG A 340 23.69 4.91 13.16
C ARG A 340 23.44 3.42 13.00
N LEU A 341 22.45 3.08 12.17
CA LEU A 341 22.10 1.69 11.87
C LEU A 341 23.11 1.07 10.89
N ALA A 342 23.63 1.86 9.95
CA ALA A 342 24.59 1.41 8.96
C ALA A 342 25.98 1.14 9.57
N ASP A 343 26.42 2.01 10.47
CA ASP A 343 27.74 1.93 11.11
C ASP A 343 27.78 0.84 12.21
N ASN A 344 26.61 0.40 12.72
CA ASN A 344 26.54 -0.66 13.72
C ASN A 344 26.59 -2.07 13.09
N ASN A 345 27.82 -2.58 13.00
CA ASN A 345 28.13 -3.91 12.46
C ASN A 345 28.09 -5.04 13.51
N GLU A 346 27.83 -4.77 14.79
CA GLU A 346 27.94 -5.76 15.88
C GLU A 346 26.58 -6.28 16.40
N THR A 347 25.59 -6.42 15.53
CA THR A 347 24.27 -6.93 15.91
C THR A 347 24.29 -8.45 16.10
N ARG A 348 24.36 -8.92 17.35
CA ARG A 348 24.33 -10.35 17.67
C ARG A 348 22.91 -10.87 17.85
N LEU A 349 22.32 -11.42 16.79
CA LEU A 349 21.04 -12.14 16.85
C LEU A 349 21.23 -13.51 17.51
N THR A 350 21.08 -13.57 18.84
CA THR A 350 21.34 -14.78 19.64
C THR A 350 20.19 -15.80 19.63
N ALA A 351 18.99 -15.41 19.22
CA ALA A 351 17.82 -16.28 19.11
C ALA A 351 16.93 -15.88 17.92
N PRO A 352 16.23 -16.83 17.28
CA PRO A 352 15.26 -16.52 16.24
C PRO A 352 13.99 -15.90 16.84
N PHE A 353 13.38 -14.99 16.10
CA PHE A 353 12.00 -14.55 16.34
C PHE A 353 11.04 -15.58 15.73
N GLY A 354 9.94 -15.91 16.42
CA GLY A 354 8.99 -16.91 15.92
C GLY A 354 7.54 -16.54 16.21
N ASN A 355 6.71 -16.55 15.17
CA ASN A 355 5.31 -16.12 15.19
C ASN A 355 5.13 -14.68 15.69
N VAL A 356 5.92 -13.73 15.16
CA VAL A 356 5.89 -12.31 15.55
C VAL A 356 5.63 -11.44 14.32
N ASP A 357 4.91 -10.31 14.48
CA ASP A 357 4.71 -9.33 13.41
C ASP A 357 6.04 -8.68 13.00
N VAL A 358 6.22 -8.40 11.70
CA VAL A 358 7.43 -7.73 11.19
C VAL A 358 7.76 -6.45 11.93
N ALA A 359 6.75 -5.63 12.22
CA ALA A 359 6.96 -4.36 12.92
C ALA A 359 7.46 -4.54 14.35
N ASP A 360 7.07 -5.64 15.00
CA ASP A 360 7.48 -5.98 16.36
C ASP A 360 8.91 -6.50 16.40
N ILE A 361 9.30 -7.33 15.42
CA ILE A 361 10.69 -7.75 15.25
C ILE A 361 11.57 -6.52 15.04
N ALA A 362 11.20 -5.66 14.09
CA ALA A 362 11.95 -4.44 13.77
C ALA A 362 12.07 -3.50 14.99
N TYR A 363 10.99 -3.29 15.74
CA TYR A 363 10.99 -2.47 16.95
C TYR A 363 11.88 -3.05 18.05
N ALA A 364 11.86 -4.37 18.24
CA ALA A 364 12.69 -5.07 19.22
C ALA A 364 14.20 -4.94 18.90
N LEU A 365 14.59 -4.99 17.62
CA LEU A 365 15.97 -4.78 17.20
C LEU A 365 16.47 -3.36 17.49
N LEU A 366 15.61 -2.36 17.31
CA LEU A 366 15.96 -0.95 17.55
C LEU A 366 16.10 -0.62 19.04
N THR A 367 15.23 -1.18 19.88
CA THR A 367 15.11 -0.79 21.30
C THR A 367 15.80 -1.74 22.27
N GLY A 368 16.06 -2.98 21.85
CA GLY A 368 16.64 -4.01 22.71
C GLY A 368 18.12 -3.76 22.98
N ALA A 369 18.47 -3.42 24.23
CA ALA A 369 19.85 -3.16 24.64
C ALA A 369 20.82 -4.33 24.36
N GLY A 370 20.33 -5.57 24.24
CA GLY A 370 21.16 -6.73 23.87
C GLY A 370 21.65 -6.72 22.41
N TYR A 371 21.09 -5.86 21.56
CA TYR A 371 21.47 -5.73 20.14
C TYR A 371 22.40 -4.53 19.88
N TRP A 372 22.69 -3.74 20.91
CA TRP A 372 23.48 -2.51 20.80
C TRP A 372 24.68 -2.58 21.76
N PRO A 373 25.89 -2.18 21.31
CA PRO A 373 27.08 -2.17 22.17
C PRO A 373 27.05 -1.00 23.18
N GLY A 374 26.45 0.12 22.80
CA GLY A 374 26.41 1.35 23.59
C GLY A 374 25.23 1.44 24.56
N ALA A 375 25.36 2.35 25.52
CA ALA A 375 24.27 2.69 26.44
C ALA A 375 23.19 3.55 25.77
N MET A 376 21.98 3.54 26.32
CA MET A 376 20.87 4.38 25.84
C MET A 376 21.29 5.85 25.77
N GLY A 377 21.03 6.50 24.64
CA GLY A 377 21.41 7.90 24.38
C GLY A 377 22.78 8.09 23.71
N ALA A 378 23.61 7.05 23.62
CA ALA A 378 24.84 7.08 22.83
C ALA A 378 24.58 6.87 21.33
N TYR A 379 25.53 7.27 20.48
CA TYR A 379 25.47 7.08 19.03
C TYR A 379 25.30 5.60 18.65
N ASP A 380 26.01 4.71 19.33
CA ASP A 380 25.98 3.25 19.18
C ASP A 380 25.05 2.55 20.19
N GLY A 381 24.12 3.31 20.80
CA GLY A 381 23.15 2.81 21.77
C GLY A 381 21.75 2.55 21.19
N PRO A 382 20.87 1.87 21.96
CA PRO A 382 19.50 1.58 21.53
C PRO A 382 18.67 2.84 21.32
N TRP A 383 17.68 2.72 20.43
CA TRP A 383 16.70 3.76 20.14
C TRP A 383 15.65 3.85 21.25
N ILE A 384 15.10 5.05 21.43
CA ILE A 384 13.96 5.29 22.32
C ILE A 384 12.68 5.50 21.52
N GLY A 385 11.53 5.26 22.15
CA GLY A 385 10.23 5.31 21.46
C GLY A 385 9.92 6.65 20.79
N SER A 386 10.43 7.79 21.28
CA SER A 386 10.24 9.10 20.64
C SER A 386 11.01 9.28 19.33
N GLN A 387 11.96 8.39 19.04
CA GLN A 387 12.75 8.39 17.80
C GLN A 387 12.20 7.39 16.77
N ILE A 388 11.09 6.71 17.10
CA ILE A 388 10.46 5.68 16.27
C ILE A 388 8.99 6.08 16.06
N GLY A 389 8.57 6.20 14.80
CA GLY A 389 7.23 6.68 14.41
C GLY A 389 6.12 5.62 14.49
N TRP A 390 6.45 4.38 14.85
CA TRP A 390 5.47 3.30 15.05
C TRP A 390 5.59 2.65 16.44
N GLN A 391 4.58 1.87 16.80
CA GLN A 391 4.49 1.19 18.09
C GLN A 391 4.59 -0.34 17.92
N SER A 392 5.08 -1.01 18.96
CA SER A 392 5.05 -2.48 19.04
C SER A 392 3.73 -2.99 19.64
N GLY A 393 3.32 -4.21 19.28
CA GLY A 393 2.16 -4.93 19.79
C GLY A 393 0.84 -4.56 19.12
N VAL A 394 0.86 -3.71 18.10
CA VAL A 394 -0.35 -3.21 17.42
C VAL A 394 -0.70 -3.99 16.16
N GLY A 395 0.11 -4.99 15.79
CA GLY A 395 -0.08 -5.74 14.54
C GLY A 395 -0.04 -4.83 13.31
N LEU A 396 0.91 -3.88 13.29
CA LEU A 396 0.96 -2.78 12.32
C LEU A 396 0.87 -3.25 10.88
N THR A 397 1.64 -4.29 10.53
CA THR A 397 1.65 -4.87 9.18
C THR A 397 0.63 -6.01 9.02
N GLY A 398 0.19 -6.56 10.16
CA GLY A 398 -0.59 -7.80 10.22
C GLY A 398 0.13 -8.97 9.54
N LEU A 399 1.47 -8.90 9.42
CA LEU A 399 2.29 -9.91 8.77
C LEU A 399 3.14 -10.61 9.81
N ILE A 400 2.68 -11.80 10.21
CA ILE A 400 3.34 -12.61 11.23
C ILE A 400 4.39 -13.51 10.56
N MET A 401 5.66 -13.28 10.88
CA MET A 401 6.75 -14.14 10.45
C MET A 401 6.77 -15.42 11.31
N PRO A 402 6.66 -16.62 10.70
CA PRO A 402 6.66 -17.88 11.44
C PRO A 402 7.97 -18.14 12.17
N ILE A 403 9.07 -17.84 11.50
CA ILE A 403 10.41 -17.80 12.07
C ILE A 403 11.25 -16.79 11.27
N TRP A 404 12.02 -15.95 11.93
CA TRP A 404 12.99 -15.06 11.28
C TRP A 404 14.26 -14.98 12.11
N GLN A 405 15.39 -15.03 11.41
CA GLN A 405 16.71 -14.81 11.96
C GLN A 405 17.57 -14.21 10.85
N GLY A 406 18.00 -12.96 11.03
CA GLY A 406 18.95 -12.33 10.11
C GLY A 406 20.33 -13.00 10.15
N GLN A 407 21.09 -12.93 9.07
CA GLN A 407 22.46 -13.46 8.99
C GLN A 407 23.41 -12.45 8.35
N GLY A 408 24.50 -12.10 9.06
CA GLY A 408 25.66 -11.41 8.47
C GLY A 408 25.40 -9.99 7.94
N ASN A 409 24.47 -9.25 8.54
CA ASN A 409 24.13 -7.88 8.14
C ASN A 409 24.33 -6.90 9.30
N ASN A 410 24.42 -5.60 8.99
CA ASN A 410 24.35 -4.55 10.01
C ASN A 410 22.89 -4.29 10.41
N HIS A 411 22.67 -3.45 11.42
CA HIS A 411 21.30 -3.11 11.86
C HIS A 411 20.44 -2.57 10.71
N LEU A 412 20.98 -1.70 9.86
CA LEU A 412 20.24 -1.13 8.74
C LEU A 412 19.79 -2.21 7.75
N GLY A 413 20.68 -3.13 7.43
CA GLY A 413 20.39 -4.23 6.52
C GLY A 413 19.33 -5.18 7.07
N TYR A 414 19.32 -5.47 8.38
CA TYR A 414 18.23 -6.22 9.01
C TYR A 414 16.88 -5.50 8.96
N GLN A 415 16.88 -4.18 9.17
CA GLN A 415 15.66 -3.39 9.00
C GLN A 415 15.18 -3.46 7.54
N TYR A 416 16.08 -3.26 6.57
CA TYR A 416 15.72 -3.35 5.16
C TYR A 416 15.23 -4.73 4.75
N GLU A 417 15.84 -5.81 5.24
CA GLU A 417 15.31 -7.18 5.04
C GLU A 417 13.84 -7.26 5.50
N LEU A 418 13.56 -6.90 6.75
CA LEU A 418 12.21 -6.96 7.33
C LEU A 418 11.18 -6.10 6.59
N TRP A 419 11.50 -4.84 6.30
CA TRP A 419 10.54 -3.92 5.67
C TRP A 419 10.36 -4.18 4.17
N HIS A 420 11.39 -4.67 3.47
CA HIS A 420 11.28 -5.03 2.06
C HIS A 420 10.46 -6.31 1.84
N GLU A 421 10.46 -7.26 2.80
CA GLU A 421 9.60 -8.45 2.73
C GLU A 421 8.11 -8.08 2.60
N VAL A 422 7.68 -7.01 3.27
CA VAL A 422 6.30 -6.52 3.21
C VAL A 422 6.11 -5.41 2.17
N GLY A 423 7.16 -5.01 1.47
CA GLY A 423 7.12 -3.95 0.46
C GLY A 423 6.81 -2.57 1.02
N TRP A 424 7.14 -2.32 2.29
CA TRP A 424 7.02 -1.02 2.96
C TRP A 424 8.33 -0.24 2.86
N ILE A 425 8.23 1.09 2.95
CA ILE A 425 9.39 1.99 2.96
C ILE A 425 9.83 2.18 4.41
N PHE A 426 11.12 1.99 4.67
CA PHE A 426 11.79 2.37 5.90
C PHE A 426 12.66 3.60 5.62
N GLU A 427 12.35 4.72 6.26
CA GLU A 427 13.01 6.01 6.03
C GLU A 427 13.16 6.79 7.34
N ALA A 428 13.98 7.84 7.34
CA ALA A 428 13.97 8.85 8.38
C ALA A 428 13.25 10.11 7.88
N ASP A 429 12.41 10.72 8.72
CA ASP A 429 11.82 12.01 8.39
C ASP A 429 12.80 13.17 8.62
N GLY A 430 12.40 14.39 8.24
CA GLY A 430 13.24 15.59 8.39
C GLY A 430 13.59 15.93 9.85
N ASN A 431 12.88 15.36 10.82
CA ASN A 431 13.19 15.48 12.25
C ASN A 431 14.13 14.37 12.75
N GLY A 432 14.46 13.38 11.93
CA GLY A 432 15.29 12.24 12.33
C GLY A 432 14.52 11.19 13.13
N VAL A 433 13.20 11.13 12.98
CA VAL A 433 12.38 10.04 13.50
C VAL A 433 12.30 8.95 12.44
N LEU A 434 12.53 7.70 12.83
CA LEU A 434 12.37 6.56 11.94
C LEU A 434 10.91 6.34 11.62
N GLN A 435 10.58 6.28 10.33
CA GLN A 435 9.23 6.10 9.84
C GLN A 435 9.15 4.84 8.98
N VAL A 436 7.98 4.21 9.05
CA VAL A 436 7.60 3.15 8.13
C VAL A 436 6.28 3.49 7.48
N ARG A 437 6.19 3.24 6.18
CA ARG A 437 4.99 3.59 5.41
C ARG A 437 4.75 2.55 4.33
N GLU A 438 3.50 2.14 4.22
CA GLU A 438 3.01 1.43 3.05
C GLU A 438 2.92 2.39 1.86
N PRO A 439 3.64 2.14 0.74
CA PRO A 439 3.46 2.93 -0.48
C PRO A 439 2.00 2.89 -0.95
N PRO A 440 1.47 4.02 -1.46
CA PRO A 440 0.12 4.03 -1.99
C PRO A 440 0.02 3.02 -3.13
N TYR A 441 -1.04 2.22 -3.11
CA TYR A 441 -1.28 1.20 -4.13
C TYR A 441 -2.62 1.39 -4.85
N ARG A 442 -3.52 2.25 -4.34
CA ARG A 442 -4.86 2.52 -4.92
C ARG A 442 -5.18 3.99 -5.12
N GLN A 443 -4.20 4.86 -4.89
CA GLN A 443 -4.38 6.29 -5.01
C GLN A 443 -4.62 6.67 -6.49
N MET A 444 -5.86 6.99 -6.87
CA MET A 444 -6.19 7.39 -8.25
C MET A 444 -5.89 8.87 -8.53
N ARG A 445 -5.77 9.65 -7.46
CA ARG A 445 -5.60 11.08 -7.51
C ARG A 445 -4.15 11.42 -7.15
N PRO A 446 -3.45 12.24 -7.94
CA PRO A 446 -2.08 12.62 -7.58
C PRO A 446 -2.06 13.43 -6.28
N ASP A 447 -1.00 13.32 -5.50
CA ASP A 447 -0.70 14.24 -4.39
C ASP A 447 -0.56 15.67 -4.90
N ARG A 448 0.01 15.83 -6.11
CA ARG A 448 0.23 17.13 -6.76
C ARG A 448 0.21 17.01 -8.29
N VAL A 449 -0.32 18.03 -8.94
CA VAL A 449 -0.19 18.24 -10.39
C VAL A 449 0.93 19.27 -10.62
N LEU A 450 2.02 18.84 -11.25
CA LEU A 450 3.15 19.69 -11.62
C LEU A 450 2.90 20.31 -12.99
N ILE A 451 2.92 21.64 -13.05
CA ILE A 451 2.51 22.40 -14.23
C ILE A 451 3.74 23.02 -14.92
N SER A 452 3.84 22.84 -16.23
CA SER A 452 4.94 23.44 -17.00
C SER A 452 4.73 24.93 -17.28
N ALA A 453 5.81 25.69 -17.49
CA ALA A 453 5.77 27.16 -17.62
C ALA A 453 4.73 27.72 -18.62
N PRO A 454 4.53 27.16 -19.83
CA PRO A 454 3.49 27.62 -20.77
C PRO A 454 2.06 27.51 -20.22
N ASP A 455 1.84 26.58 -19.29
CA ASP A 455 0.55 26.34 -18.65
C ASP A 455 0.41 27.07 -17.31
N GLY A 456 1.54 27.61 -16.80
CA GLY A 456 1.64 28.42 -15.59
C GLY A 456 2.50 27.77 -14.48
N ASN A 457 2.78 28.51 -13.40
CA ASN A 457 3.56 28.12 -12.20
C ASN A 457 5.00 27.60 -12.40
N GLU A 458 5.37 27.07 -13.57
CA GLU A 458 6.73 26.58 -13.84
C GLU A 458 7.21 25.56 -12.80
N ASP A 459 6.30 24.71 -12.31
CA ASP A 459 6.62 23.64 -11.37
C ASP A 459 7.49 22.54 -11.99
N VAL A 460 7.53 22.46 -13.32
CA VAL A 460 8.37 21.54 -14.08
C VAL A 460 8.97 22.26 -15.29
N ARG A 461 10.31 22.21 -15.41
CA ARG A 461 11.05 22.92 -16.47
C ARG A 461 11.58 21.98 -17.55
N HIS A 462 12.22 20.90 -17.13
CA HIS A 462 12.80 19.91 -18.01
C HIS A 462 12.15 18.55 -17.77
N VAL A 463 11.79 17.85 -18.84
CA VAL A 463 11.18 16.52 -18.77
C VAL A 463 11.84 15.63 -19.81
N VAL A 464 12.29 14.44 -19.42
CA VAL A 464 12.81 13.42 -20.33
C VAL A 464 12.15 12.10 -20.00
N ARG A 465 11.47 11.51 -20.99
CA ARG A 465 10.87 10.18 -20.87
C ARG A 465 11.79 9.17 -21.53
N THR A 466 12.24 8.18 -20.79
CA THR A 466 13.10 7.09 -21.28
C THR A 466 12.38 5.75 -21.11
N GLY A 467 12.61 4.79 -22.02
CA GLY A 467 11.94 3.49 -22.02
C GLY A 467 12.92 2.33 -21.90
N THR A 468 12.68 1.42 -20.96
CA THR A 468 13.41 0.15 -20.80
C THR A 468 12.48 -0.93 -20.25
N GLY A 469 12.39 -2.07 -20.93
CA GLY A 469 11.59 -3.22 -20.47
C GLY A 469 12.33 -4.14 -19.49
N LYS A 470 13.56 -3.80 -19.06
CA LYS A 470 14.42 -4.70 -18.26
C LYS A 470 13.85 -5.00 -16.87
N GLU A 471 13.15 -4.04 -16.29
CA GLU A 471 12.61 -4.12 -14.92
C GLU A 471 11.15 -4.60 -14.88
N LEU A 472 10.50 -4.77 -16.02
CA LEU A 472 9.11 -5.20 -16.11
C LEU A 472 8.92 -6.61 -15.52
N ARG A 473 8.09 -6.75 -14.47
CA ARG A 473 7.65 -8.01 -13.86
C ARG A 473 6.14 -7.94 -13.64
N ASN A 474 5.37 -8.45 -14.58
CA ASN A 474 3.90 -8.34 -14.57
C ASN A 474 3.20 -9.67 -14.25
N ALA A 475 3.97 -10.71 -13.96
CA ALA A 475 3.49 -11.96 -13.38
C ALA A 475 4.48 -12.44 -12.32
N VAL A 476 3.99 -12.87 -11.17
CA VAL A 476 4.78 -13.31 -10.02
C VAL A 476 4.27 -14.67 -9.58
N SER A 477 5.19 -15.60 -9.37
CA SER A 477 4.92 -16.92 -8.81
C SER A 477 5.75 -17.06 -7.55
N ILE A 478 5.11 -17.33 -6.43
CA ILE A 478 5.77 -17.42 -5.14
C ILE A 478 5.51 -18.81 -4.58
N THR A 479 6.59 -19.50 -4.22
CA THR A 479 6.57 -20.87 -3.72
C THR A 479 7.30 -20.94 -2.38
N THR A 480 6.76 -21.72 -1.43
CA THR A 480 7.51 -22.03 -0.21
C THR A 480 8.71 -22.92 -0.50
N GLY A 481 9.88 -22.56 0.01
CA GLY A 481 11.09 -23.38 -0.05
C GLY A 481 11.02 -24.63 0.85
N LYS A 482 10.05 -24.71 1.77
CA LYS A 482 9.94 -25.78 2.75
C LYS A 482 8.94 -26.85 2.29
N VAL A 483 9.44 -27.82 1.51
CA VAL A 483 8.69 -29.06 1.21
C VAL A 483 8.80 -29.97 2.44
N SER A 484 7.87 -29.85 3.38
CA SER A 484 7.70 -30.89 4.41
C SER A 484 7.22 -32.16 3.70
N ALA A 485 7.89 -33.30 3.97
CA ALA A 485 7.64 -34.58 3.31
C ALA A 485 6.12 -34.90 3.24
N GLY A 486 5.56 -34.85 2.03
CA GLY A 486 4.15 -35.22 1.76
C GLY A 486 3.16 -34.07 1.57
N GLN A 487 3.52 -32.81 1.80
CA GLN A 487 2.65 -31.67 1.44
C GLN A 487 3.15 -30.99 0.15
N LEU A 488 2.30 -30.94 -0.88
CA LEU A 488 2.52 -30.11 -2.06
C LEU A 488 2.66 -28.66 -1.60
N GLY A 489 3.84 -28.05 -1.83
CA GLY A 489 4.08 -26.66 -1.49
C GLY A 489 3.04 -25.76 -2.16
N VAL A 490 2.33 -24.96 -1.37
CA VAL A 490 1.37 -24.00 -1.93
C VAL A 490 2.15 -22.98 -2.74
N THR A 491 1.79 -22.87 -4.03
CA THR A 491 2.33 -21.87 -4.95
C THR A 491 1.24 -20.87 -5.24
N VAL A 492 1.45 -19.61 -4.86
CA VAL A 492 0.57 -18.50 -5.25
C VAL A 492 1.10 -17.89 -6.55
N GLN A 493 0.20 -17.68 -7.51
CA GLN A 493 0.49 -17.00 -8.76
C GLN A 493 -0.39 -15.77 -8.87
N LEU A 494 0.23 -14.63 -9.15
CA LEU A 494 -0.42 -13.34 -9.33
C LEU A 494 0.08 -12.72 -10.63
N TYR A 495 -0.76 -11.97 -11.33
CA TYR A 495 -0.33 -11.17 -12.48
C TYR A 495 -1.25 -9.97 -12.66
N ASP A 496 -0.73 -8.93 -13.31
CA ASP A 496 -1.54 -7.78 -13.74
C ASP A 496 -2.08 -8.07 -15.16
N PRO A 497 -3.40 -8.29 -15.33
CA PRO A 497 -3.96 -8.70 -16.62
C PRO A 497 -3.78 -7.66 -17.73
N ALA A 498 -3.87 -6.37 -17.39
CA ALA A 498 -3.77 -5.28 -18.36
C ALA A 498 -2.32 -5.10 -18.84
N SER A 499 -1.34 -5.19 -17.93
CA SER A 499 0.07 -5.20 -18.27
C SER A 499 0.47 -6.44 -19.06
N VAL A 500 -0.04 -7.62 -18.71
CA VAL A 500 0.19 -8.86 -19.46
C VAL A 500 -0.41 -8.77 -20.87
N ALA A 501 -1.60 -8.21 -21.02
CA ALA A 501 -2.21 -8.00 -22.34
C ALA A 501 -1.39 -7.03 -23.20
N ALA A 502 -0.83 -5.97 -22.59
CA ALA A 502 -0.02 -4.97 -23.28
C ALA A 502 1.38 -5.47 -23.65
N PHE A 503 2.06 -6.22 -22.77
CA PHE A 503 3.50 -6.50 -22.88
C PHE A 503 3.86 -7.99 -22.89
N GLY A 504 2.88 -8.88 -22.79
CA GLY A 504 3.07 -10.32 -22.62
C GLY A 504 3.52 -10.71 -21.21
N HIS A 505 3.57 -12.00 -20.92
CA HIS A 505 4.01 -12.50 -19.61
C HIS A 505 5.50 -12.28 -19.35
N ARG A 506 5.82 -11.51 -18.31
CA ARG A 506 7.16 -11.29 -17.76
C ARG A 506 7.22 -11.83 -16.33
N ARG A 507 7.40 -13.14 -16.24
CA ARG A 507 7.28 -13.90 -14.99
C ARG A 507 8.52 -13.74 -14.09
N LEU A 508 8.30 -13.40 -12.83
CA LEU A 508 9.23 -13.58 -11.72
C LEU A 508 8.83 -14.82 -10.92
N ILE A 509 9.82 -15.62 -10.51
CA ILE A 509 9.61 -16.73 -9.59
C ILE A 509 10.41 -16.43 -8.33
N VAL A 510 9.74 -16.42 -7.17
CA VAL A 510 10.38 -16.32 -5.86
C VAL A 510 10.17 -17.63 -5.13
N THR A 511 11.24 -18.19 -4.58
CA THR A 511 11.19 -19.38 -3.73
C THR A 511 11.81 -19.02 -2.40
N ASP A 512 10.98 -18.95 -1.36
CA ASP A 512 11.40 -18.49 -0.04
C ASP A 512 10.88 -19.43 1.06
N PRO A 513 11.74 -19.93 1.95
CA PRO A 513 11.33 -20.83 3.04
C PRO A 513 10.48 -20.16 4.13
N LEU A 514 10.46 -18.84 4.22
CA LEU A 514 9.71 -18.06 5.22
C LEU A 514 8.25 -17.82 4.79
N LEU A 515 7.96 -17.87 3.49
CA LEU A 515 6.64 -17.64 2.91
C LEU A 515 5.77 -18.91 2.95
N ILE A 516 5.53 -19.42 4.16
CA ILE A 516 4.85 -20.71 4.37
C ILE A 516 3.32 -20.64 4.24
N THR A 517 2.73 -19.44 4.18
CA THR A 517 1.27 -19.25 4.06
C THR A 517 0.90 -18.52 2.77
N PRO A 518 -0.30 -18.79 2.19
CA PRO A 518 -0.77 -18.08 1.00
C PRO A 518 -0.89 -16.56 1.20
N ASP A 519 -1.19 -16.10 2.41
CA ASP A 519 -1.33 -14.67 2.72
C ASP A 519 0.01 -13.94 2.61
N LEU A 520 1.09 -14.53 3.15
CA LEU A 520 2.45 -14.02 3.04
C LEU A 520 2.87 -13.93 1.56
N GLN A 521 2.62 -15.01 0.83
CA GLN A 521 2.92 -15.07 -0.60
C GLN A 521 2.10 -14.03 -1.40
N THR A 522 0.83 -13.83 -1.06
CA THR A 522 -0.02 -12.86 -1.75
C THR A 522 0.43 -11.42 -1.50
N LYS A 523 0.77 -11.07 -0.25
CA LYS A 523 1.26 -9.74 0.12
C LYS A 523 2.57 -9.40 -0.62
N MET A 524 3.55 -10.29 -0.60
CA MET A 524 4.81 -10.07 -1.32
C MET A 524 4.59 -9.96 -2.84
N GLY A 525 3.76 -10.83 -3.42
CA GLY A 525 3.49 -10.78 -4.85
C GLY A 525 2.74 -9.52 -5.29
N ALA A 526 1.83 -9.02 -4.45
CA ALA A 526 1.15 -7.75 -4.67
C ALA A 526 2.12 -6.56 -4.63
N ALA A 527 3.06 -6.53 -3.67
CA ALA A 527 4.09 -5.50 -3.60
C ALA A 527 5.00 -5.50 -4.84
N ILE A 528 5.41 -6.68 -5.32
CA ILE A 528 6.19 -6.81 -6.56
C ILE A 528 5.39 -6.30 -7.76
N LEU A 529 4.12 -6.66 -7.89
CA LEU A 529 3.29 -6.19 -9.00
C LEU A 529 3.10 -4.67 -8.94
N ARG A 530 2.87 -4.09 -7.77
CA ARG A 530 2.80 -2.63 -7.58
C ARG A 530 4.05 -1.93 -8.13
N ASP A 531 5.23 -2.43 -7.78
CA ASP A 531 6.50 -1.74 -8.11
C ASP A 531 7.02 -2.04 -9.52
N TYR A 532 6.64 -3.18 -10.11
CA TYR A 532 7.28 -3.69 -11.34
C TYR A 532 6.32 -4.04 -12.48
N ALA A 533 5.00 -4.11 -12.26
CA ALA A 533 4.07 -4.55 -13.32
C ALA A 533 4.00 -3.58 -14.50
N TRP A 534 4.31 -2.30 -14.29
CA TRP A 534 4.22 -1.26 -15.34
C TRP A 534 5.55 -0.57 -15.64
N ARG A 535 6.67 -1.13 -15.14
CA ARG A 535 8.01 -0.51 -15.13
C ARG A 535 8.73 -0.56 -16.49
N LEU A 536 8.11 0.10 -17.48
CA LEU A 536 8.62 0.26 -18.84
C LEU A 536 9.22 1.64 -19.06
N TRP A 537 8.61 2.68 -18.52
CA TRP A 537 9.04 4.06 -18.70
C TRP A 537 9.75 4.55 -17.45
N ARG A 538 10.58 5.58 -17.60
CA ARG A 538 11.05 6.45 -16.53
C ARG A 538 10.90 7.88 -16.95
N LEU A 539 10.64 8.75 -16.00
CA LEU A 539 10.59 10.18 -16.21
C LEU A 539 11.70 10.84 -15.39
N HIS A 540 12.55 11.60 -16.05
CA HIS A 540 13.52 12.47 -15.41
C HIS A 540 13.04 13.90 -15.56
N CYS A 541 12.83 14.58 -14.43
CA CYS A 541 12.28 15.92 -14.41
C CYS A 541 13.12 16.86 -13.55
N GLU A 542 13.21 18.12 -13.97
CA GLU A 542 13.51 19.22 -13.05
C GLU A 542 12.17 19.77 -12.54
N ILE A 543 11.92 19.63 -11.24
CA ILE A 543 10.69 20.05 -10.58
C ILE A 543 10.95 21.14 -9.54
N SER A 544 9.89 21.81 -9.08
CA SER A 544 9.89 22.68 -7.89
C SER A 544 9.34 21.91 -6.68
N PRO A 545 10.19 21.27 -5.85
CA PRO A 545 9.73 20.48 -4.70
C PRO A 545 9.10 21.36 -3.65
N ASP A 546 8.19 20.81 -2.87
CA ASP A 546 7.63 21.47 -1.69
C ASP A 546 7.98 20.70 -0.41
N TYR A 547 7.44 21.18 0.70
CA TYR A 547 7.63 20.58 2.01
C TYR A 547 7.02 19.16 2.12
N ASP A 548 6.03 18.82 1.31
CA ASP A 548 5.33 17.53 1.36
C ASP A 548 5.90 16.49 0.37
N THR A 549 6.77 16.93 -0.54
CA THR A 549 7.39 16.08 -1.56
C THR A 549 8.22 14.97 -0.88
N LYS A 550 7.79 13.72 -1.03
CA LYS A 550 8.40 12.51 -0.44
C LYS A 550 8.58 11.42 -1.48
N ILE A 551 9.50 10.49 -1.22
CA ILE A 551 9.66 9.30 -2.06
C ILE A 551 8.36 8.52 -2.08
N HIS A 552 7.99 7.96 -3.22
CA HIS A 552 6.71 7.34 -3.52
C HIS A 552 5.46 8.23 -3.41
N SER A 553 5.61 9.55 -3.30
CA SER A 553 4.49 10.46 -3.62
C SER A 553 4.09 10.29 -5.08
N ILE A 554 2.78 10.37 -5.35
CA ILE A 554 2.19 10.20 -6.67
C ILE A 554 1.98 11.57 -7.28
N HIS A 555 2.70 11.89 -8.34
CA HIS A 555 2.56 13.14 -9.06
C HIS A 555 1.92 12.91 -10.43
N ALA A 556 1.24 13.93 -10.92
CA ALA A 556 0.86 14.05 -12.31
C ALA A 556 1.49 15.30 -12.94
N PHE A 557 1.54 15.34 -14.25
CA PHE A 557 2.14 16.45 -14.99
C PHE A 557 1.13 17.03 -15.97
N ARG A 558 1.15 18.36 -16.09
CA ARG A 558 0.41 19.10 -17.12
C ARG A 558 1.38 19.87 -17.98
N THR A 559 1.47 19.45 -19.24
CA THR A 559 2.35 20.09 -20.22
C THR A 559 1.65 20.16 -21.58
N THR A 560 1.25 21.35 -22.02
CA THR A 560 0.66 21.56 -23.35
C THR A 560 1.66 21.30 -24.48
N LEU A 561 2.96 21.47 -24.21
CA LEU A 561 4.03 21.20 -25.17
C LEU A 561 4.36 19.70 -25.32
N ARG A 562 3.88 18.83 -24.42
CA ARG A 562 3.97 17.36 -24.56
C ARG A 562 2.61 16.71 -24.26
N PRO A 563 1.78 16.46 -25.29
CA PRO A 563 0.40 15.99 -25.12
C PRO A 563 0.26 14.56 -24.54
N ALA A 564 1.35 13.90 -24.17
CA ALA A 564 1.35 12.56 -23.61
C ALA A 564 1.28 12.51 -22.07
N LEU A 565 1.48 13.64 -21.37
CA LEU A 565 1.35 13.71 -19.91
C LEU A 565 0.01 14.35 -19.56
N SER A 566 -0.93 13.55 -19.03
CA SER A 566 -2.28 13.98 -18.68
C SER A 566 -2.58 13.66 -17.23
N ALA A 567 -2.95 14.67 -16.44
CA ALA A 567 -3.28 14.49 -15.02
C ALA A 567 -4.63 13.83 -14.76
N LYS A 568 -5.48 13.75 -15.80
CA LYS A 568 -6.83 13.19 -15.76
C LYS A 568 -7.12 12.39 -17.03
N THR A 569 -7.99 11.39 -16.91
CA THR A 569 -8.53 10.67 -18.06
C THR A 569 -9.63 11.50 -18.72
N GLN A 570 -9.50 11.76 -20.01
CA GLN A 570 -10.51 12.46 -20.80
C GLN A 570 -11.15 11.47 -21.78
N ALA A 571 -12.48 11.31 -21.70
CA ALA A 571 -13.23 10.29 -22.42
C ALA A 571 -12.89 10.28 -23.93
N GLY A 572 -12.20 9.22 -24.37
CA GLY A 572 -11.83 8.99 -25.77
C GLY A 572 -10.69 9.85 -26.32
N VAL A 573 -10.01 10.66 -25.48
CA VAL A 573 -8.97 11.61 -25.93
C VAL A 573 -7.61 11.31 -25.29
N THR A 574 -7.55 11.20 -23.96
CA THR A 574 -6.30 10.94 -23.22
C THR A 574 -6.54 10.03 -22.03
N VAL A 575 -5.57 9.14 -21.77
CA VAL A 575 -5.53 8.31 -20.56
C VAL A 575 -4.68 9.03 -19.52
N GLN A 576 -5.11 9.03 -18.27
CA GLN A 576 -4.33 9.57 -17.15
C GLN A 576 -2.96 8.87 -17.06
N GLU A 577 -1.90 9.64 -16.83
CA GLU A 577 -0.57 9.11 -16.51
C GLU A 577 -0.14 9.64 -15.13
N LEU A 578 0.01 8.72 -14.17
CA LEU A 578 0.51 9.01 -12.83
C LEU A 578 1.93 8.48 -12.69
N TRP A 579 2.71 9.13 -11.83
CA TRP A 579 4.14 8.88 -11.67
C TRP A 579 4.51 8.87 -10.19
N SER A 580 5.19 7.81 -9.75
CA SER A 580 5.70 7.68 -8.38
C SER A 580 7.14 8.17 -8.32
N LEU A 581 7.43 9.10 -7.40
CA LEU A 581 8.78 9.64 -7.21
C LEU A 581 9.72 8.57 -6.61
N GLU A 582 10.80 8.20 -7.30
CA GLU A 582 11.75 7.19 -6.79
C GLU A 582 13.04 7.81 -6.24
N ALA A 583 13.45 8.96 -6.79
CA ALA A 583 14.63 9.67 -6.33
C ALA A 583 14.46 11.17 -6.55
N ILE A 584 15.05 11.97 -5.67
CA ILE A 584 15.14 13.42 -5.84
C ILE A 584 16.45 13.95 -5.26
N GLU A 585 17.12 14.80 -6.03
CA GLU A 585 18.22 15.65 -5.57
C GLU A 585 17.71 17.08 -5.47
N GLU A 586 17.54 17.60 -4.25
CA GLU A 586 17.03 18.94 -3.98
C GLU A 586 18.19 19.92 -3.79
N HIS A 587 18.11 21.05 -4.49
CA HIS A 587 19.09 22.12 -4.47
C HIS A 587 18.49 23.37 -3.83
N PHE A 588 19.18 23.98 -2.87
CA PHE A 588 18.68 25.12 -2.10
C PHE A 588 19.52 26.40 -2.30
N MET A 589 19.00 27.36 -3.06
CA MET A 589 19.65 28.65 -3.34
C MET A 589 18.77 29.84 -2.88
N PRO A 590 19.33 31.05 -2.75
CA PRO A 590 18.56 32.25 -2.45
C PRO A 590 17.65 32.55 -3.65
N GLY A 591 16.34 32.55 -3.41
CA GLY A 591 15.36 32.76 -4.48
C GLY A 591 15.07 31.53 -5.35
N GLU A 592 15.72 30.39 -5.12
CA GLU A 592 15.49 29.20 -5.93
C GLU A 592 15.62 27.92 -5.09
N TRP A 593 14.59 27.08 -5.14
CA TRP A 593 14.67 25.70 -4.70
C TRP A 593 14.13 24.86 -5.84
N TRP A 594 14.87 23.84 -6.25
CA TRP A 594 14.51 22.96 -7.36
C TRP A 594 15.01 21.56 -7.08
N GLY A 595 14.51 20.58 -7.82
CA GLY A 595 14.89 19.19 -7.65
C GLY A 595 15.04 18.43 -8.95
N LEU A 596 16.11 17.66 -9.07
CA LEU A 596 16.27 16.64 -10.11
C LEU A 596 15.61 15.36 -9.65
N ALA A 597 14.48 15.04 -10.26
CA ALA A 597 13.61 13.96 -9.85
C ALA A 597 13.60 12.82 -10.88
N GLU A 598 13.65 11.58 -10.37
CA GLU A 598 13.41 10.36 -11.14
C GLU A 598 12.06 9.77 -10.73
N TYR A 599 11.23 9.42 -11.72
CA TYR A 599 9.93 8.80 -11.48
C TYR A 599 9.79 7.46 -12.21
N ALA A 600 9.07 6.55 -11.57
CA ALA A 600 8.51 5.36 -12.18
C ALA A 600 7.02 5.56 -12.51
N PRO A 601 6.50 4.91 -13.56
CA PRO A 601 5.08 4.94 -13.87
C PRO A 601 4.32 4.31 -12.72
N TYR A 602 3.24 4.97 -12.32
CA TYR A 602 2.35 4.48 -11.30
C TYR A 602 0.99 4.22 -11.93
N VAL A 603 0.55 2.97 -11.85
CA VAL A 603 -0.80 2.58 -12.23
C VAL A 603 -1.47 2.16 -10.93
N PRO A 604 -2.53 2.86 -10.50
CA PRO A 604 -3.30 2.47 -9.34
C PRO A 604 -3.68 1.00 -9.47
N SER A 605 -3.25 0.19 -8.50
CA SER A 605 -3.70 -1.19 -8.41
C SER A 605 -5.21 -1.15 -8.34
N ALA A 606 -5.84 -1.98 -9.16
CA ALA A 606 -7.26 -2.16 -9.03
C ALA A 606 -7.60 -2.75 -7.63
N LEU A 607 -8.88 -2.71 -7.31
CA LEU A 607 -9.47 -3.13 -6.04
C LEU A 607 -8.91 -4.49 -5.52
N PRO A 608 -9.00 -4.82 -4.22
CA PRO A 608 -8.40 -6.06 -3.73
C PRO A 608 -9.04 -7.26 -4.44
N PRO A 609 -8.24 -8.26 -4.87
CA PRO A 609 -8.82 -9.50 -5.38
C PRO A 609 -9.80 -10.08 -4.35
N PRO A 610 -10.96 -10.61 -4.77
CA PRO A 610 -11.88 -11.32 -3.89
C PRO A 610 -11.18 -12.46 -3.17
N THR A 611 -11.36 -12.56 -1.85
CA THR A 611 -10.95 -13.75 -1.11
C THR A 611 -11.93 -14.88 -1.39
N ILE A 612 -11.51 -15.87 -2.16
CA ILE A 612 -12.33 -17.03 -2.51
C ILE A 612 -12.51 -17.91 -1.29
N THR A 613 -13.76 -18.28 -1.00
CA THR A 613 -14.13 -19.15 0.12
C THR A 613 -14.33 -20.59 -0.33
N SER A 614 -14.83 -20.82 -1.55
CA SER A 614 -14.94 -22.16 -2.12
C SER A 614 -15.15 -22.15 -3.65
N LEU A 615 -14.92 -23.30 -4.28
CA LEU A 615 -15.31 -23.60 -5.66
C LEU A 615 -15.90 -25.02 -5.68
N ASP A 616 -17.23 -25.12 -5.79
CA ASP A 616 -17.96 -26.39 -5.65
C ASP A 616 -18.94 -26.59 -6.82
N SER A 617 -19.48 -27.81 -6.99
CA SER A 617 -20.58 -28.04 -7.92
C SER A 617 -21.84 -27.26 -7.51
N SER A 618 -22.56 -26.75 -8.51
CA SER A 618 -23.79 -26.00 -8.28
C SER A 618 -24.86 -26.93 -7.69
N SER A 619 -25.62 -26.40 -6.73
CA SER A 619 -26.78 -27.10 -6.16
C SER A 619 -27.90 -27.34 -7.19
N THR A 620 -27.89 -26.60 -8.31
CA THR A 620 -28.89 -26.70 -9.38
C THR A 620 -28.45 -27.57 -10.55
N SER A 621 -27.15 -27.85 -10.70
CA SER A 621 -26.62 -28.74 -11.74
C SER A 621 -25.23 -29.24 -11.35
N PRO A 622 -24.98 -30.56 -11.33
CA PRO A 622 -23.66 -31.10 -11.05
C PRO A 622 -22.63 -30.72 -12.13
N TYR A 623 -23.09 -30.31 -13.32
CA TYR A 623 -22.25 -29.91 -14.45
C TYR A 623 -21.93 -28.42 -14.48
N ALA A 624 -22.46 -27.63 -13.54
CA ALA A 624 -22.08 -26.24 -13.34
C ALA A 624 -21.26 -26.12 -12.05
N LEU A 625 -20.37 -25.12 -12.00
CA LEU A 625 -19.59 -24.82 -10.80
C LEU A 625 -20.02 -23.47 -10.23
N THR A 626 -20.03 -23.37 -8.90
CA THR A 626 -20.28 -22.13 -8.15
C THR A 626 -18.99 -21.75 -7.42
N ILE A 627 -18.38 -20.64 -7.83
CA ILE A 627 -17.30 -20.01 -7.07
C ILE A 627 -17.90 -19.05 -6.05
N ARG A 628 -17.38 -19.08 -4.82
CA ARG A 628 -17.83 -18.23 -3.71
C ARG A 628 -16.67 -17.40 -3.19
N TRP A 629 -16.98 -16.19 -2.73
CA TRP A 629 -16.02 -15.27 -2.13
C TRP A 629 -16.64 -14.53 -0.95
N GLN A 630 -15.79 -13.93 -0.11
CA GLN A 630 -16.24 -13.12 1.02
C GLN A 630 -17.07 -11.91 0.56
N SER A 631 -17.95 -11.40 1.40
CA SER A 631 -18.72 -10.20 1.07
C SER A 631 -17.83 -8.96 1.01
N TYR A 632 -17.99 -8.15 -0.05
CA TYR A 632 -17.33 -6.84 -0.21
C TYR A 632 -18.34 -5.70 0.03
N THR A 633 -19.45 -5.97 0.72
CA THR A 633 -20.44 -4.95 1.03
C THR A 633 -19.79 -3.84 1.86
N GLY A 634 -19.78 -2.61 1.32
CA GLY A 634 -19.15 -1.46 1.96
C GLY A 634 -17.69 -1.18 1.56
N GLN A 635 -17.09 -1.98 0.67
CA GLN A 635 -15.78 -1.68 0.10
C GLN A 635 -15.89 -0.52 -0.90
N PRO A 636 -15.25 0.63 -0.66
CA PRO A 636 -15.32 1.77 -1.58
C PRO A 636 -14.73 1.41 -2.94
N GLY A 637 -15.48 1.74 -4.00
CA GLY A 637 -15.02 1.69 -5.39
C GLY A 637 -15.25 0.40 -6.16
N VAL A 638 -15.68 -0.67 -5.48
CA VAL A 638 -16.11 -1.90 -6.14
C VAL A 638 -17.48 -1.69 -6.78
N VAL A 639 -17.58 -1.81 -8.10
CA VAL A 639 -18.87 -1.79 -8.82
C VAL A 639 -19.38 -3.19 -9.14
N GLY A 640 -18.50 -4.19 -9.13
CA GLY A 640 -18.88 -5.58 -9.34
C GLY A 640 -17.69 -6.54 -9.41
N PHE A 641 -17.92 -7.72 -9.99
CA PHE A 641 -16.93 -8.77 -10.12
C PHE A 641 -16.95 -9.40 -11.51
N ARG A 642 -15.78 -9.85 -11.98
CA ARG A 642 -15.62 -10.66 -13.17
C ARG A 642 -15.07 -12.03 -12.79
N VAL A 643 -15.63 -13.07 -13.39
CA VAL A 643 -15.33 -14.46 -13.05
C VAL A 643 -14.71 -15.11 -14.26
N TYR A 644 -13.56 -15.73 -14.06
CA TYR A 644 -12.80 -16.36 -15.13
C TYR A 644 -12.61 -17.85 -14.84
N TYR A 645 -12.63 -18.65 -15.90
CA TYR A 645 -12.34 -20.09 -15.79
C TYR A 645 -11.46 -20.59 -16.93
N SER A 646 -10.70 -21.64 -16.66
CA SER A 646 -9.94 -22.42 -17.65
C SER A 646 -10.24 -23.90 -17.45
N THR A 647 -10.30 -24.64 -18.56
CA THR A 647 -10.35 -26.10 -18.58
C THR A 647 -9.05 -26.72 -19.07
N ALA A 648 -8.03 -25.89 -19.35
CA ALA A 648 -6.74 -26.33 -19.89
C ALA A 648 -5.68 -26.45 -18.80
N SER A 649 -5.47 -25.40 -18.00
CA SER A 649 -4.48 -25.40 -16.93
C SER A 649 -4.75 -24.30 -15.89
N SER A 650 -4.06 -24.37 -14.75
CA SER A 650 -4.06 -23.30 -13.73
C SER A 650 -3.42 -21.99 -14.21
N SER A 651 -2.66 -22.03 -15.31
CA SER A 651 -2.05 -20.87 -15.96
C SER A 651 -2.85 -20.35 -17.17
N GLY A 652 -4.02 -20.91 -17.43
CA GLY A 652 -4.88 -20.52 -18.53
C GLY A 652 -4.66 -21.33 -19.83
N PRO A 653 -5.18 -20.84 -20.97
CA PRO A 653 -5.91 -19.58 -21.14
C PRO A 653 -7.23 -19.56 -20.34
N PHE A 654 -7.57 -18.41 -19.76
CA PHE A 654 -8.81 -18.20 -19.01
C PHE A 654 -9.87 -17.50 -19.87
N THR A 655 -11.13 -17.87 -19.70
CA THR A 655 -12.30 -17.32 -20.40
C THR A 655 -13.21 -16.63 -19.39
N LEU A 656 -13.74 -15.46 -19.75
CA LEU A 656 -14.68 -14.69 -18.93
C LEU A 656 -16.05 -15.38 -18.90
N ALA A 657 -16.51 -15.76 -17.71
CA ALA A 657 -17.76 -16.50 -17.50
C ALA A 657 -19.01 -15.62 -17.58
N ASN A 658 -18.96 -14.42 -17.01
CA ASN A 658 -20.11 -13.53 -16.90
C ASN A 658 -20.27 -12.51 -18.04
N GLY A 659 -19.50 -12.68 -19.12
CA GLY A 659 -19.62 -11.85 -20.32
C GLY A 659 -19.48 -10.35 -20.02
N SER A 660 -20.28 -9.51 -20.69
CA SER A 660 -20.24 -8.04 -20.54
C SER A 660 -20.91 -7.51 -19.27
N SER A 661 -21.66 -8.34 -18.53
CA SER A 661 -22.39 -7.91 -17.33
C SER A 661 -21.69 -8.42 -16.07
N PRO A 662 -21.01 -7.56 -15.30
CA PRO A 662 -20.33 -7.98 -14.08
C PRO A 662 -21.33 -8.49 -13.03
N ALA A 663 -20.90 -9.40 -12.16
CA ALA A 663 -21.68 -9.74 -10.97
C ALA A 663 -21.74 -8.50 -10.05
N PRO A 664 -22.90 -8.15 -9.46
CA PRO A 664 -23.06 -6.91 -8.72
C PRO A 664 -22.22 -6.89 -7.43
N VAL A 665 -21.92 -5.70 -6.90
CA VAL A 665 -21.10 -5.50 -5.67
C VAL A 665 -21.55 -6.33 -4.46
N GLY A 666 -22.86 -6.61 -4.33
CA GLY A 666 -23.41 -7.43 -3.24
C GLY A 666 -23.31 -8.95 -3.46
N ALA A 667 -22.81 -9.41 -4.61
CA ALA A 667 -22.66 -10.83 -4.89
C ALA A 667 -21.51 -11.43 -4.07
N THR A 668 -21.75 -12.62 -3.53
CA THR A 668 -20.76 -13.47 -2.83
C THR A 668 -20.51 -14.79 -3.55
N ALA A 669 -21.19 -15.01 -4.69
CA ALA A 669 -21.08 -16.21 -5.47
C ALA A 669 -21.47 -15.97 -6.93
N TYR A 670 -20.92 -16.77 -7.82
CA TYR A 670 -21.35 -16.84 -9.22
C TYR A 670 -21.30 -18.29 -9.72
N THR A 671 -22.37 -18.69 -10.40
CA THR A 671 -22.46 -20.02 -11.00
C THR A 671 -22.21 -19.93 -12.49
N PHE A 672 -21.31 -20.77 -13.01
CA PHE A 672 -20.90 -20.76 -14.41
C PHE A 672 -20.67 -22.16 -15.00
N GLY A 673 -20.76 -22.21 -16.33
CA GLY A 673 -20.44 -23.39 -17.14
C GLY A 673 -21.57 -24.40 -17.34
N SER A 674 -21.24 -25.39 -18.17
CA SER A 674 -21.96 -26.65 -18.44
C SER A 674 -20.88 -27.65 -18.85
N PHE A 675 -20.06 -28.05 -17.89
CA PHE A 675 -18.87 -28.86 -18.08
C PHE A 675 -19.18 -30.35 -18.16
N ASN A 676 -18.27 -31.13 -18.73
CA ASN A 676 -18.39 -32.58 -18.71
C ASN A 676 -18.11 -33.13 -17.30
N GLY A 677 -18.77 -34.21 -16.92
CA GLY A 677 -18.47 -34.89 -15.65
C GLY A 677 -17.01 -35.38 -15.60
N GLY A 678 -16.34 -35.16 -14.47
CA GLY A 678 -14.91 -35.45 -14.27
C GLY A 678 -13.95 -34.42 -14.88
N GLN A 679 -14.45 -33.33 -15.49
CA GLN A 679 -13.58 -32.31 -16.09
C GLN A 679 -12.98 -31.42 -15.01
N GLN A 680 -11.64 -31.31 -14.99
CA GLN A 680 -10.93 -30.37 -14.14
C GLN A 680 -11.14 -28.94 -14.65
N VAL A 681 -11.54 -28.04 -13.75
CA VAL A 681 -11.75 -26.62 -14.05
C VAL A 681 -10.96 -25.79 -13.03
N TRP A 682 -10.26 -24.78 -13.52
CA TRP A 682 -9.60 -23.76 -12.72
C TRP A 682 -10.38 -22.46 -12.83
N ALA A 683 -10.58 -21.73 -11.74
CA ALA A 683 -11.31 -20.48 -11.75
C ALA A 683 -10.75 -19.45 -10.76
N TYR A 684 -10.91 -18.18 -11.10
CA TYR A 684 -10.60 -17.04 -10.24
C TYR A 684 -11.64 -15.94 -10.43
N VAL A 685 -11.63 -14.97 -9.52
CA VAL A 685 -12.50 -13.79 -9.57
C VAL A 685 -11.63 -12.53 -9.51
N THR A 686 -12.03 -11.48 -10.22
CA THR A 686 -11.49 -10.13 -10.10
C THR A 686 -12.60 -9.20 -9.63
N THR A 687 -12.27 -8.21 -8.81
CA THR A 687 -13.16 -7.05 -8.57
C THR A 687 -13.05 -6.08 -9.74
N LEU A 688 -14.14 -5.40 -10.06
CA LEU A 688 -14.23 -4.37 -11.09
C LEU A 688 -14.47 -3.00 -10.45
N ASP A 689 -13.74 -1.98 -10.90
CA ASP A 689 -13.90 -0.60 -10.45
C ASP A 689 -14.82 0.24 -11.37
N ILE A 690 -15.10 1.48 -10.98
CA ILE A 690 -15.95 2.41 -11.71
C ILE A 690 -15.41 2.81 -13.10
N ASN A 691 -14.10 2.65 -13.31
CA ASN A 691 -13.43 2.93 -14.59
C ASN A 691 -13.37 1.68 -15.48
N GLY A 692 -13.88 0.54 -15.00
CA GLY A 692 -13.85 -0.74 -15.72
C GLY A 692 -12.51 -1.47 -15.60
N HIS A 693 -11.62 -1.04 -14.70
CA HIS A 693 -10.38 -1.74 -14.39
C HIS A 693 -10.64 -2.91 -13.45
N GLU A 694 -9.98 -4.04 -13.74
CA GLU A 694 -10.09 -5.26 -12.95
C GLU A 694 -8.91 -5.39 -12.00
N SER A 695 -9.16 -5.92 -10.80
CA SER A 695 -8.11 -6.31 -9.87
C SER A 695 -7.14 -7.32 -10.48
N VAL A 696 -6.00 -7.48 -9.80
CA VAL A 696 -5.26 -8.74 -9.92
C VAL A 696 -6.23 -9.91 -9.65
N PRO A 697 -6.05 -11.07 -10.31
CA PRO A 697 -6.83 -12.26 -10.03
C PRO A 697 -6.79 -12.64 -8.55
N SER A 698 -7.90 -13.14 -8.02
CA SER A 698 -7.88 -13.94 -6.81
C SER A 698 -7.00 -15.18 -6.97
N VAL A 699 -6.73 -15.86 -5.86
CA VAL A 699 -6.15 -17.21 -5.89
C VAL A 699 -6.97 -18.07 -6.87
N VAL A 700 -6.25 -18.80 -7.74
CA VAL A 700 -6.86 -19.74 -8.68
C VAL A 700 -7.25 -21.00 -7.92
N TYR A 701 -8.54 -21.26 -7.82
CA TYR A 701 -9.08 -22.49 -7.26
C TYR A 701 -9.32 -23.52 -8.36
N SER A 702 -9.33 -24.80 -8.00
CA SER A 702 -9.56 -25.87 -8.96
C SER A 702 -10.56 -26.89 -8.41
N ALA A 703 -11.49 -27.36 -9.25
CA ALA A 703 -12.50 -28.35 -8.89
C ALA A 703 -12.83 -29.26 -10.08
N LEU A 704 -13.40 -30.43 -9.79
CA LEU A 704 -13.92 -31.36 -10.80
C LEU A 704 -15.41 -31.11 -11.00
N ALA A 705 -15.83 -30.84 -12.24
CA ALA A 705 -17.24 -30.78 -12.59
C ALA A 705 -17.88 -32.17 -12.57
N GLY A 706 -19.17 -32.27 -12.25
CA GLY A 706 -19.92 -33.54 -12.21
C GLY A 706 -19.87 -34.29 -10.88
N GLY A 707 -19.23 -33.75 -9.85
CA GLY A 707 -19.41 -34.25 -8.49
C GLY A 707 -20.83 -33.94 -8.03
N ALA A 708 -21.62 -34.96 -7.69
CA ALA A 708 -22.98 -34.79 -7.19
C ALA A 708 -23.01 -33.78 -6.02
N PRO A 709 -24.04 -32.91 -5.91
CA PRO A 709 -24.29 -32.20 -4.66
C PRO A 709 -24.67 -33.25 -3.62
N MET A 710 -23.69 -33.80 -2.92
CA MET A 710 -23.98 -34.52 -1.70
C MET A 710 -24.34 -33.46 -0.67
N GLN A 711 -25.64 -33.25 -0.45
CA GLN A 711 -26.07 -33.21 0.94
C GLN A 711 -25.58 -34.52 1.57
N GLN A 712 -24.40 -34.49 2.17
CA GLN A 712 -23.94 -35.53 3.08
C GLN A 712 -24.85 -35.48 4.31
N SER A 713 -26.00 -36.14 4.20
CA SER A 713 -26.61 -36.86 5.31
C SER A 713 -26.41 -38.34 4.98
N GLY A 714 -25.50 -39.08 5.61
CA GLY A 714 -24.50 -38.76 6.61
C GLY A 714 -23.65 -40.01 6.75
N TRP A 715 -22.33 -39.81 6.81
CA TRP A 715 -21.24 -40.78 7.00
C TRP A 715 -20.40 -41.10 5.74
N VAL A 716 -19.19 -40.54 5.75
CA VAL A 716 -18.01 -41.04 5.03
C VAL A 716 -16.92 -41.19 6.10
N VAL A 717 -16.26 -42.34 6.15
CA VAL A 717 -15.01 -42.47 6.93
C VAL A 717 -13.90 -41.83 6.11
N THR A 718 -13.55 -40.59 6.46
CA THR A 718 -12.51 -39.82 5.79
C THR A 718 -11.12 -40.09 6.36
N ASP A 719 -11.05 -40.69 7.56
CA ASP A 719 -9.84 -40.88 8.35
C ASP A 719 -9.32 -42.33 8.34
N LEU A 720 -9.80 -43.17 7.42
CA LEU A 720 -9.27 -44.52 7.26
C LEU A 720 -7.77 -44.42 6.94
N SER A 721 -6.93 -44.96 7.83
CA SER A 721 -5.47 -44.94 7.66
C SER A 721 -4.84 -46.28 8.06
N PRO A 722 -3.79 -46.71 7.34
CA PRO A 722 -3.00 -47.88 7.73
C PRO A 722 -2.13 -47.57 8.96
N ALA A 723 -2.10 -48.47 9.94
CA ALA A 723 -1.37 -48.30 11.21
C ALA A 723 -0.21 -49.29 11.40
N GLY A 724 -0.15 -50.38 10.63
CA GLY A 724 0.92 -51.38 10.73
C GLY A 724 0.63 -52.63 9.92
N GLN A 725 1.71 -53.33 9.53
CA GLN A 725 1.66 -54.63 8.87
C GLN A 725 2.57 -55.61 9.61
N THR A 726 2.08 -56.81 9.89
CA THR A 726 2.92 -57.96 10.27
C THR A 726 2.66 -59.13 9.33
N SER A 727 3.66 -59.99 9.13
CA SER A 727 3.52 -61.19 8.31
C SER A 727 4.10 -62.41 9.00
N VAL A 728 3.44 -63.56 8.82
CA VAL A 728 3.87 -64.85 9.36
C VAL A 728 3.67 -65.92 8.29
N ALA A 729 4.68 -66.78 8.10
CA ALA A 729 4.54 -67.98 7.27
C ALA A 729 3.57 -68.95 7.95
N THR A 730 2.49 -69.31 7.26
CA THR A 730 1.38 -70.08 7.82
C THR A 730 0.95 -71.17 6.86
N THR A 731 0.35 -72.23 7.39
CA THR A 731 -0.27 -73.29 6.60
C THR A 731 -1.74 -73.35 6.93
N GLN A 732 -2.60 -73.09 5.94
CA GLN A 732 -4.05 -73.20 6.07
C GLN A 732 -4.59 -74.22 5.09
N GLY A 733 -5.43 -75.14 5.56
CA GLY A 733 -6.07 -76.15 4.71
C GLY A 733 -5.10 -77.04 3.92
N GLY A 734 -3.84 -77.17 4.36
CA GLY A 734 -2.79 -77.93 3.66
C GLY A 734 -2.01 -77.15 2.59
N VAL A 735 -2.28 -75.85 2.41
CA VAL A 735 -1.53 -74.98 1.48
C VAL A 735 -0.57 -74.10 2.27
N SER A 736 0.71 -74.08 1.88
CA SER A 736 1.71 -73.18 2.46
C SER A 736 1.59 -71.78 1.85
N GLY A 737 1.61 -70.74 2.68
CA GLY A 737 1.56 -69.35 2.25
C GLY A 737 1.99 -68.38 3.36
N THR A 738 1.69 -67.12 3.16
CA THR A 738 1.98 -66.05 4.13
C THR A 738 0.67 -65.40 4.56
N THR A 739 0.42 -65.33 5.87
CA THR A 739 -0.66 -64.51 6.42
C THR A 739 -0.11 -63.12 6.74
N TYR A 740 -0.72 -62.10 6.16
CA TYR A 740 -0.48 -60.69 6.46
C TYR A 740 -1.57 -60.17 7.39
N GLU A 741 -1.21 -59.43 8.43
CA GLU A 741 -2.15 -58.71 9.29
C GLU A 741 -1.96 -57.21 9.11
N PHE A 742 -3.04 -56.51 8.80
CA PHE A 742 -3.09 -55.06 8.59
C PHE A 742 -3.91 -54.41 9.69
N ALA A 743 -3.36 -53.37 10.31
CA ALA A 743 -4.08 -52.53 11.25
C ALA A 743 -4.66 -51.31 10.54
N PHE A 744 -5.95 -51.06 10.72
CA PHE A 744 -6.68 -49.91 10.18
C PHE A 744 -7.21 -49.05 11.32
N LEU A 745 -6.90 -47.75 11.26
CA LEU A 745 -7.44 -46.74 12.16
C LEU A 745 -8.57 -45.99 11.47
N PHE A 746 -9.70 -45.82 12.14
CA PHE A 746 -10.81 -44.99 11.68
C PHE A 746 -11.72 -44.56 12.83
N SER A 747 -12.42 -43.44 12.67
CA SER A 747 -13.37 -42.92 13.65
C SER A 747 -14.67 -43.74 13.69
N SER A 748 -15.25 -43.89 14.89
CA SER A 748 -16.50 -44.64 15.09
C SER A 748 -17.68 -44.03 14.31
N PRO A 749 -18.55 -44.85 13.69
CA PRO A 749 -19.71 -44.34 12.95
C PRO A 749 -20.82 -43.76 13.86
N PRO A 750 -21.71 -42.89 13.33
CA PRO A 750 -22.93 -42.45 14.01
C PRO A 750 -23.89 -43.61 14.34
N ALA A 751 -24.82 -43.39 15.28
CA ALA A 751 -25.82 -44.39 15.68
C ALA A 751 -26.72 -44.81 14.49
N GLY A 752 -26.85 -46.13 14.26
CA GLY A 752 -27.80 -46.71 13.28
C GLY A 752 -27.20 -47.68 12.26
N LEU A 753 -25.87 -47.77 12.13
CA LEU A 753 -25.20 -48.76 11.28
C LEU A 753 -25.12 -50.13 11.99
N ARG A 754 -25.52 -51.20 11.29
CA ARG A 754 -25.61 -52.56 11.87
C ARG A 754 -24.41 -53.46 11.58
N GLY A 755 -23.42 -53.01 10.81
CA GLY A 755 -22.18 -53.78 10.59
C GLY A 755 -21.34 -53.26 9.44
N PHE A 756 -20.09 -53.71 9.37
CA PHE A 756 -19.13 -53.27 8.37
C PHE A 756 -18.32 -54.43 7.78
N PHE A 757 -17.76 -54.22 6.59
CA PHE A 757 -16.92 -55.17 5.88
C PHE A 757 -15.71 -54.47 5.28
N PHE A 758 -14.55 -55.08 5.42
CA PHE A 758 -13.39 -54.70 4.62
C PHE A 758 -13.37 -55.51 3.33
N THR A 759 -13.16 -54.82 2.23
CA THR A 759 -12.90 -55.43 0.93
C THR A 759 -11.56 -54.96 0.41
N TYR A 760 -10.94 -55.74 -0.46
CA TYR A 760 -9.65 -55.39 -1.03
C TYR A 760 -9.56 -55.68 -2.53
N ALA A 761 -8.55 -55.11 -3.16
CA ALA A 761 -8.13 -55.41 -4.52
C ALA A 761 -6.59 -55.42 -4.59
N VAL A 762 -6.02 -56.38 -5.33
CA VAL A 762 -4.57 -56.54 -5.45
C VAL A 762 -4.13 -56.08 -6.84
N GLY A 763 -3.05 -55.29 -6.91
CA GLY A 763 -2.46 -54.77 -8.13
C GLY A 763 -3.15 -53.51 -8.65
N SER A 764 -4.47 -53.50 -8.74
CA SER A 764 -5.25 -52.36 -9.27
C SER A 764 -6.60 -52.19 -8.59
N ILE A 765 -7.07 -50.94 -8.50
CA ILE A 765 -8.43 -50.61 -8.04
C ILE A 765 -9.46 -51.13 -9.07
N PRO A 766 -10.61 -51.68 -8.65
CA PRO A 766 -11.67 -52.09 -9.57
C PRO A 766 -12.22 -50.93 -10.40
N ASN A 767 -12.59 -51.19 -11.67
CA ASN A 767 -13.10 -50.17 -12.59
C ASN A 767 -14.37 -49.47 -12.09
N ASN A 768 -15.20 -50.15 -11.30
CA ASN A 768 -16.35 -49.56 -10.62
C ASN A 768 -16.12 -49.53 -9.12
N GLN A 769 -15.32 -48.58 -8.67
CA GLN A 769 -14.89 -48.50 -7.27
C GLN A 769 -16.05 -48.39 -6.28
N ASP A 770 -17.18 -47.79 -6.67
CA ASP A 770 -18.33 -47.52 -5.79
C ASP A 770 -19.38 -48.65 -5.74
N ASP A 771 -19.16 -49.75 -6.46
CA ASP A 771 -19.95 -50.97 -6.29
C ASP A 771 -19.22 -51.96 -5.36
N PHE A 772 -19.79 -52.21 -4.19
CA PHE A 772 -19.30 -53.21 -3.23
C PHE A 772 -18.97 -54.57 -3.87
N ARG A 773 -19.74 -54.99 -4.88
CA ARG A 773 -19.58 -56.30 -5.55
C ARG A 773 -18.38 -56.36 -6.49
N SER A 774 -17.79 -55.21 -6.84
CA SER A 774 -16.59 -55.15 -7.68
C SER A 774 -15.29 -55.42 -6.91
N TRP A 775 -15.37 -55.45 -5.57
CA TRP A 775 -14.24 -55.71 -4.69
C TRP A 775 -14.22 -57.15 -4.19
N VAL A 776 -13.02 -57.64 -3.84
CA VAL A 776 -12.89 -58.95 -3.21
C VAL A 776 -13.26 -58.83 -1.73
N HIS A 777 -14.25 -59.62 -1.34
CA HIS A 777 -14.65 -59.74 0.06
C HIS A 777 -13.54 -60.41 0.88
N ALA A 778 -13.14 -59.78 1.98
CA ALA A 778 -12.31 -60.43 2.99
C ALA A 778 -13.20 -61.34 3.87
N VAL A 779 -13.70 -62.46 3.34
CA VAL A 779 -14.44 -63.44 4.14
C VAL A 779 -13.93 -64.85 3.84
N GLY A 780 -13.19 -65.42 4.79
CA GLY A 780 -12.80 -66.83 4.78
C GLY A 780 -11.45 -67.12 5.45
N SER A 781 -11.51 -67.82 6.58
CA SER A 781 -10.44 -68.49 7.35
C SER A 781 -9.56 -67.72 8.35
N ASP A 782 -9.50 -66.38 8.32
CA ASP A 782 -8.72 -65.62 9.31
C ASP A 782 -9.55 -64.57 10.06
N VAL A 783 -9.76 -64.82 11.34
CA VAL A 783 -10.56 -63.98 12.24
C VAL A 783 -9.86 -62.64 12.46
N GLY A 784 -10.39 -61.57 11.84
CA GLY A 784 -10.06 -60.20 12.22
C GLY A 784 -10.52 -59.92 13.64
N HIS A 785 -9.78 -59.09 14.37
CA HIS A 785 -10.17 -58.69 15.71
C HIS A 785 -10.17 -57.16 15.83
N ILE A 786 -11.11 -56.69 16.66
CA ILE A 786 -11.27 -55.28 16.97
C ILE A 786 -10.72 -55.02 18.36
N ASN A 787 -9.91 -53.97 18.50
CA ASN A 787 -9.61 -53.42 19.82
C ASN A 787 -10.62 -52.29 20.08
N VAL A 788 -11.69 -52.60 20.81
CA VAL A 788 -12.66 -51.62 21.33
C VAL A 788 -12.63 -51.62 22.86
N PRO A 789 -12.90 -50.48 23.52
CA PRO A 789 -13.13 -50.43 24.96
C PRO A 789 -14.17 -51.46 25.42
N ALA A 790 -13.98 -52.05 26.61
CA ALA A 790 -14.85 -53.08 27.15
C ALA A 790 -16.32 -52.62 27.20
N GLY A 791 -17.25 -53.43 26.65
CA GLY A 791 -18.69 -53.14 26.60
C GLY A 791 -19.25 -52.69 25.24
N GLN A 792 -18.41 -52.56 24.20
CA GLN A 792 -18.79 -52.04 22.88
C GLN A 792 -18.77 -53.08 21.75
N ARG A 793 -18.73 -54.39 22.04
CA ARG A 793 -18.69 -55.45 21.01
C ARG A 793 -20.09 -56.06 20.79
N GLY A 794 -20.53 -56.09 19.53
CA GLY A 794 -21.76 -56.79 19.09
C GLY A 794 -21.71 -58.31 19.31
N SER A 795 -22.87 -58.97 19.15
CA SER A 795 -22.99 -60.42 19.26
C SER A 795 -22.33 -61.17 18.08
N SER A 796 -22.02 -60.48 16.99
CA SER A 796 -21.28 -61.02 15.84
C SER A 796 -19.96 -60.27 15.59
N GLN A 797 -19.03 -60.89 14.85
CA GLN A 797 -17.64 -60.41 14.70
C GLN A 797 -17.52 -59.06 13.97
N ASN A 798 -18.55 -58.66 13.20
CA ASN A 798 -18.58 -57.44 12.39
C ASN A 798 -19.72 -56.49 12.79
N GLU A 799 -20.26 -56.67 14.00
CA GLU A 799 -21.36 -55.88 14.51
C GLU A 799 -20.91 -54.87 15.55
N PHE A 800 -21.44 -53.67 15.37
CA PHE A 800 -21.46 -52.63 16.36
C PHE A 800 -22.60 -52.97 17.37
N ALA A 801 -22.33 -53.14 18.70
CA ALA A 801 -23.30 -53.02 19.82
C ALA A 801 -23.66 -51.59 20.30
N PRO A 802 -24.90 -51.08 20.15
CA PRO A 802 -25.33 -49.79 20.71
C PRO A 802 -25.45 -49.82 22.26
N PRO A 803 -25.31 -48.68 22.98
CA PRO A 803 -25.03 -47.30 22.52
C PRO A 803 -23.53 -46.92 22.49
N TRP A 804 -23.12 -46.11 21.51
CA TRP A 804 -21.72 -45.74 21.24
C TRP A 804 -21.25 -44.46 21.90
N VAL A 805 -19.96 -44.44 22.30
CA VAL A 805 -19.20 -43.23 22.65
C VAL A 805 -18.24 -42.94 21.49
N ALA A 806 -18.21 -41.69 21.00
CA ALA A 806 -17.34 -41.29 19.89
C ALA A 806 -15.85 -41.52 20.21
N GLY A 807 -15.10 -42.16 19.31
CA GLY A 807 -13.66 -42.41 19.46
C GLY A 807 -12.99 -43.06 18.24
N SER A 808 -11.66 -43.11 18.24
CA SER A 808 -10.86 -43.82 17.23
C SER A 808 -10.89 -45.33 17.45
N LEU A 809 -11.17 -46.09 16.39
CA LEU A 809 -11.21 -47.54 16.37
C LEU A 809 -9.97 -48.08 15.65
N THR A 810 -9.46 -49.24 16.11
CA THR A 810 -8.44 -50.00 15.39
C THR A 810 -8.98 -51.38 15.04
N TRP A 811 -8.96 -51.71 13.74
CA TRP A 811 -9.36 -53.01 13.20
C TRP A 811 -8.16 -53.74 12.62
N TYR A 812 -8.00 -55.01 12.96
CA TYR A 812 -6.96 -55.87 12.39
C TYR A 812 -7.59 -56.81 11.37
N GLN A 813 -7.17 -56.70 10.11
CA GLN A 813 -7.60 -57.61 9.03
C GLN A 813 -6.45 -58.52 8.64
N ARG A 814 -6.75 -59.82 8.57
CA ARG A 814 -5.80 -60.83 8.10
C ARG A 814 -6.09 -61.23 6.66
N LEU A 815 -5.03 -61.49 5.91
CA LEU A 815 -5.03 -61.91 4.51
C LEU A 815 -4.01 -63.03 4.33
N PHE A 816 -4.48 -64.26 4.07
CA PHE A 816 -3.63 -65.37 3.65
C PHE A 816 -3.42 -65.33 2.13
N VAL A 817 -2.17 -65.34 1.69
CA VAL A 817 -1.79 -65.39 0.27
C VAL A 817 -0.94 -66.64 0.00
N PRO A 818 -1.45 -67.62 -0.76
CA PRO A 818 -0.64 -68.73 -1.26
C PRO A 818 0.55 -68.20 -2.07
N GLY A 819 1.78 -68.51 -1.66
CA GLY A 819 3.01 -68.04 -2.33
C GLY A 819 3.49 -66.64 -1.94
N GLY A 820 2.76 -65.90 -1.10
CA GLY A 820 3.12 -64.54 -0.67
C GLY A 820 2.86 -63.46 -1.73
N ILE A 821 2.99 -62.20 -1.34
CA ILE A 821 2.81 -61.04 -2.22
C ILE A 821 4.16 -60.60 -2.76
N ALA A 822 4.26 -60.42 -4.07
CA ALA A 822 5.48 -59.93 -4.72
C ALA A 822 5.76 -58.47 -4.33
N SER A 823 7.03 -58.15 -4.06
CA SER A 823 7.44 -56.77 -3.80
C SER A 823 7.11 -55.85 -4.98
N GLY A 824 6.68 -54.64 -4.68
CA GLY A 824 6.12 -53.65 -5.59
C GLY A 824 4.61 -53.75 -5.76
N THR A 825 3.95 -54.82 -5.30
CA THR A 825 2.50 -55.00 -5.49
C THR A 825 1.72 -54.15 -4.49
N LYS A 826 0.75 -53.37 -4.99
CA LYS A 826 -0.18 -52.61 -4.16
C LYS A 826 -1.41 -53.44 -3.79
N ILE A 827 -1.85 -53.37 -2.54
CA ILE A 827 -3.17 -53.80 -2.11
C ILE A 827 -3.98 -52.56 -1.75
N TYR A 828 -5.15 -52.42 -2.36
CA TYR A 828 -6.12 -51.39 -2.05
C TYR A 828 -7.17 -51.97 -1.11
N TRP A 829 -7.54 -51.21 -0.08
CA TRP A 829 -8.55 -51.56 0.90
C TRP A 829 -9.66 -50.52 0.89
N ARG A 830 -10.89 -51.00 1.11
CA ARG A 830 -12.06 -50.15 1.30
C ARG A 830 -12.96 -50.73 2.39
N LEU A 831 -13.42 -49.87 3.29
CA LEU A 831 -14.40 -50.20 4.32
C LEU A 831 -15.81 -49.94 3.77
N TRP A 832 -16.72 -50.88 4.00
CA TRP A 832 -18.11 -50.81 3.58
C TRP A 832 -19.05 -50.99 4.75
N SER A 833 -20.16 -50.27 4.76
CA SER A 833 -21.23 -50.45 5.74
C SER A 833 -22.59 -50.54 5.04
N TRP A 834 -23.48 -51.37 5.59
CA TRP A 834 -24.86 -51.48 5.11
C TRP A 834 -25.76 -50.47 5.81
N TYR A 835 -26.46 -49.64 5.04
CA TYR A 835 -27.39 -48.65 5.56
C TYR A 835 -28.59 -48.49 4.62
N ASN A 836 -29.80 -48.55 5.17
CA ASN A 836 -31.06 -48.32 4.44
C ASN A 836 -31.17 -49.01 3.07
N GLY A 837 -30.71 -50.26 2.96
CA GLY A 837 -30.82 -51.04 1.72
C GLY A 837 -29.69 -50.85 0.72
N GLN A 838 -28.62 -50.11 1.07
CA GLN A 838 -27.47 -49.85 0.20
C GLN A 838 -26.13 -50.00 0.93
N TRP A 839 -25.07 -50.23 0.14
CA TRP A 839 -23.68 -50.25 0.62
C TRP A 839 -23.05 -48.86 0.51
N LEU A 840 -22.42 -48.39 1.59
CA LEU A 840 -21.68 -47.13 1.64
C LEU A 840 -20.20 -47.43 1.83
N GLY A 841 -19.33 -46.86 0.97
CA GLY A 841 -17.88 -47.10 0.98
C GLY A 841 -17.08 -45.92 1.54
N SER A 842 -16.01 -46.21 2.29
CA SER A 842 -15.03 -45.23 2.77
C SER A 842 -14.11 -44.70 1.67
N ASN A 843 -13.16 -43.83 2.05
CA ASN A 843 -11.94 -43.61 1.25
C ASN A 843 -11.20 -44.94 1.00
N ILE A 844 -10.51 -45.03 -0.14
CA ILE A 844 -9.63 -46.16 -0.49
C ILE A 844 -8.26 -45.88 0.14
N VAL A 845 -7.69 -46.88 0.80
CA VAL A 845 -6.31 -46.83 1.29
C VAL A 845 -5.48 -47.90 0.61
N ASP A 846 -4.22 -47.62 0.29
CA ASP A 846 -3.32 -48.60 -0.31
C ASP A 846 -2.14 -48.97 0.59
N TRP A 847 -1.64 -50.19 0.37
CA TRP A 847 -0.41 -50.70 0.96
C TRP A 847 0.48 -51.25 -0.13
N GLN A 848 1.76 -50.85 -0.16
CA GLN A 848 2.74 -51.36 -1.12
C GLN A 848 3.73 -52.30 -0.43
N PHE A 849 3.90 -53.50 -1.01
CA PHE A 849 4.79 -54.56 -0.53
C PHE A 849 6.20 -54.46 -1.09
#